data_AF-A0A2V9UWY4-F1
#
_entry.id   AF-A0A2V9UWY4-F1
#
_cell.length_a   1.000
_cell.length_b   1.000
_cell.length_c   1.000
_cell.angle_alpha   90.00
_cell.angle_beta   90.00
_cell.angle_gamma   90.00
#
_symmetry.space_group_name_H-M   'P 1'
#
loop_
_entity.id
_entity.type
_entity.pdbx_description
1 polymer ?
#
loop_
_entity_poly.entity_id
_entity_poly.type
_entity_poly.pdbx_seq_one_letter_code
_entity_poly.pdbx_strand_id
1 'polypeptide(L)'
;QVGFSAIVSTGSMLDVGWGDLIDYFGDDPRTHSILVYMESVGDARSFLSAAREVSLSKPIIVIKAGRSEAASRAAASHTGALTGSDEVLDAAFRRCGVLRVHNIADLFYMAETLSKQPRPRGPRLTIITNAGGPAVLATDALVANGGQLATPSEESLRGLDKFLPRHWSHNNPIDILGDADSERYAKAIEIASKDPNSDGLLVILAPQGMTDPSEVAERLQSYAKVSGKPLLASWMGGLAVAPGEKVLNTAGIPTFGYPDTAARAFAHMWRYSCNLRGLYETPTLVESLEPGGVSPNRTAEVIDQARNRGRVLLTELESKQILSYYGIPVVATRAANNEDQAVNHASEIGYPVVLKVLSETITHKTDVGGVKLNLQDERSVRSAFHAIRSSVMEKAGTGQFLGVTVQPMVRIEGYELILGSSVDPQFGPVILFGSGGQLAEIYRDYALSLPPLNSTLAQRLMEQTHVFKALKGVRGRPPVDLVALENLMVRFSRLVVEQPWIAEIDLNPLLASSEGLLVLDARVLLHSSSLHADELPKTAIRPYPSQYVSRFTMKDGTEVTLRPIRPEDEPLMSKFHETLSDRSVYMRYFSSLSLSSRVAHERLVRICFVDYDRVMALVVDHKDETTAQHQILGVGRLIKFHGKNEVEVAVLVSDQCQKQGLGIELLRRSVQIARDEKLSTVSAEMLRDNLGVQNIFKKIGFRLRLLANSSAISAVLDL
;
A
#
# COMPACT_ATOMS: atom_id res chain seq x y z
N GLN A 1 -19.80 1.50 -26.27
CA GLN A 1 -20.23 2.92 -26.14
C GLN A 1 -20.32 3.23 -24.65
N VAL A 2 -19.72 4.32 -24.19
CA VAL A 2 -19.68 4.69 -22.76
C VAL A 2 -20.71 5.78 -22.48
N GLY A 3 -21.64 5.52 -21.55
CA GLY A 3 -22.58 6.54 -21.06
C GLY A 3 -22.00 7.28 -19.85
N PHE A 4 -22.24 8.59 -19.77
CA PHE A 4 -21.78 9.44 -18.66
C PHE A 4 -22.95 9.80 -17.76
N SER A 5 -22.80 9.61 -16.44
CA SER A 5 -23.72 10.17 -15.44
C SER A 5 -23.48 11.68 -15.26
N ALA A 6 -22.22 12.11 -15.33
CA ALA A 6 -21.77 13.50 -15.27
C ALA A 6 -20.45 13.69 -16.02
N ILE A 7 -20.18 14.93 -16.44
CA ILE A 7 -18.89 15.39 -16.95
C ILE A 7 -18.55 16.68 -16.21
N VAL A 8 -17.39 16.71 -15.56
CA VAL A 8 -16.93 17.87 -14.76
C VAL A 8 -15.59 18.33 -15.30
N SER A 9 -15.47 19.63 -15.60
CA SER A 9 -14.20 20.28 -15.92
C SER A 9 -13.75 21.07 -14.70
N THR A 10 -12.62 20.70 -14.11
CA THR A 10 -12.08 21.34 -12.89
C THR A 10 -11.28 22.61 -13.17
N GLY A 11 -10.84 22.83 -14.42
CA GLY A 11 -10.01 23.98 -14.79
C GLY A 11 -8.80 24.10 -13.87
N SER A 12 -8.62 25.29 -13.27
CA SER A 12 -7.52 25.55 -12.33
C SER A 12 -7.69 24.93 -10.94
N MET A 13 -8.83 24.30 -10.63
CA MET A 13 -9.07 23.58 -9.37
C MET A 13 -8.76 24.43 -8.11
N LEU A 14 -9.27 25.68 -8.08
CA LEU A 14 -8.96 26.67 -7.04
C LEU A 14 -9.60 26.37 -5.67
N ASP A 15 -10.72 25.66 -5.65
CA ASP A 15 -11.52 25.38 -4.44
C ASP A 15 -11.84 23.88 -4.37
N VAL A 16 -12.74 23.42 -5.25
CA VAL A 16 -13.11 22.00 -5.36
C VAL A 16 -11.98 21.20 -6.00
N GLY A 17 -11.47 20.22 -5.26
CA GLY A 17 -10.38 19.33 -5.67
C GLY A 17 -10.85 17.94 -6.11
N TRP A 18 -9.87 17.08 -6.45
CA TRP A 18 -10.17 15.68 -6.80
C TRP A 18 -10.79 14.89 -5.64
N GLY A 19 -10.36 15.14 -4.40
CA GLY A 19 -10.91 14.47 -3.22
C GLY A 19 -12.41 14.70 -3.06
N ASP A 20 -12.85 15.95 -3.21
CA ASP A 20 -14.26 16.33 -3.10
C ASP A 20 -15.12 15.69 -4.20
N LEU A 21 -14.63 15.69 -5.44
CA LEU A 21 -15.34 15.06 -6.56
C LEU A 21 -15.42 13.55 -6.39
N ILE A 22 -14.35 12.91 -5.94
CA ILE A 22 -14.33 11.46 -5.70
C ILE A 22 -15.32 11.09 -4.61
N ASP A 23 -15.39 11.85 -3.51
CA ASP A 23 -16.37 11.61 -2.44
C ASP A 23 -17.80 11.80 -2.95
N TYR A 24 -18.08 12.91 -3.63
CA TYR A 24 -19.41 13.18 -4.18
C TYR A 24 -19.89 12.07 -5.14
N PHE A 25 -19.05 11.68 -6.10
CA PHE A 25 -19.38 10.61 -7.05
C PHE A 25 -19.29 9.20 -6.44
N GLY A 26 -18.54 9.06 -5.35
CA GLY A 26 -18.49 7.85 -4.51
C GLY A 26 -19.85 7.54 -3.90
N ASP A 27 -20.56 8.56 -3.42
CA ASP A 27 -21.89 8.42 -2.82
C ASP A 27 -23.04 8.41 -3.86
N ASP A 28 -22.84 8.93 -5.07
CA ASP A 28 -23.88 8.98 -6.10
C ASP A 28 -24.25 7.58 -6.65
N PRO A 29 -25.47 7.07 -6.40
CA PRO A 29 -25.87 5.72 -6.84
C PRO A 29 -25.96 5.58 -8.36
N ARG A 30 -25.99 6.68 -9.13
CA ARG A 30 -26.01 6.64 -10.60
C ARG A 30 -24.61 6.48 -11.20
N THR A 31 -23.57 6.77 -10.43
CA THR A 31 -22.19 6.68 -10.87
C THR A 31 -21.60 5.33 -10.50
N HIS A 32 -21.08 4.61 -11.50
CA HIS A 32 -20.54 3.26 -11.35
C HIS A 32 -19.02 3.19 -11.51
N SER A 33 -18.41 4.19 -12.15
CA SER A 33 -16.97 4.32 -12.33
C SER A 33 -16.62 5.81 -12.43
N ILE A 34 -15.41 6.17 -11.99
CA ILE A 34 -14.90 7.54 -12.02
C ILE A 34 -13.71 7.57 -12.96
N LEU A 35 -13.81 8.34 -14.05
CA LEU A 35 -12.77 8.49 -15.05
C LEU A 35 -12.12 9.86 -14.86
N VAL A 36 -10.79 9.89 -14.73
CA VAL A 36 -10.04 11.11 -14.40
C VAL A 36 -8.93 11.34 -15.41
N TYR A 37 -8.97 12.49 -16.07
CA TYR A 37 -7.81 13.07 -16.74
C TYR A 37 -7.11 14.02 -15.77
N MET A 38 -5.88 13.69 -15.39
CA MET A 38 -5.15 14.41 -14.34
C MET A 38 -3.88 15.04 -14.91
N GLU A 39 -3.70 16.33 -14.65
CA GLU A 39 -2.43 17.05 -14.89
C GLU A 39 -1.61 17.14 -13.59
N SER A 40 -2.28 17.43 -12.47
CA SER A 40 -1.71 17.47 -11.11
C SER A 40 -2.66 16.86 -10.09
N VAL A 41 -2.13 16.31 -9.00
CA VAL A 41 -2.93 15.76 -7.89
C VAL A 41 -3.52 16.85 -6.99
N GLY A 42 -2.90 18.04 -6.93
CA GLY A 42 -3.30 19.06 -5.96
C GLY A 42 -3.03 18.58 -4.53
N ASP A 43 -4.07 18.56 -3.68
CA ASP A 43 -4.01 17.98 -2.34
C ASP A 43 -3.93 16.44 -2.40
N ALA A 44 -2.71 15.91 -2.31
CA ALA A 44 -2.43 14.49 -2.33
C ALA A 44 -3.09 13.71 -1.19
N ARG A 45 -3.19 14.30 0.01
CA ARG A 45 -3.75 13.63 1.18
C ARG A 45 -5.26 13.50 1.05
N SER A 46 -5.93 14.58 0.65
CA SER A 46 -7.37 14.55 0.33
C SER A 46 -7.69 13.55 -0.78
N PHE A 47 -6.91 13.57 -1.87
CA PHE A 47 -7.07 12.62 -2.98
C PHE A 47 -6.91 11.16 -2.55
N LEU A 48 -5.81 10.80 -1.87
CA LEU A 48 -5.56 9.42 -1.46
C LEU A 48 -6.61 8.92 -0.48
N SER A 49 -7.04 9.79 0.44
CA SER A 49 -8.07 9.49 1.41
C SER A 49 -9.41 9.17 0.72
N ALA A 50 -9.87 10.03 -0.20
CA ALA A 50 -11.11 9.82 -0.94
C ALA A 50 -11.03 8.60 -1.88
N ALA A 51 -9.93 8.50 -2.63
CA ALA A 51 -9.73 7.41 -3.58
C ALA A 51 -9.73 6.04 -2.91
N ARG A 52 -9.09 5.93 -1.73
CA ARG A 52 -9.04 4.69 -0.96
C ARG A 52 -10.43 4.25 -0.47
N GLU A 53 -11.25 5.18 -0.01
CA GLU A 53 -12.62 4.88 0.44
C GLU A 53 -13.49 4.39 -0.72
N VAL A 54 -13.39 5.04 -1.88
CA VAL A 54 -14.27 4.78 -3.03
C VAL A 54 -13.81 3.61 -3.89
N SER A 55 -12.50 3.37 -4.04
CA SER A 55 -11.95 2.36 -4.98
C SER A 55 -12.42 0.93 -4.74
N LEU A 56 -12.91 0.62 -3.53
CA LEU A 56 -13.46 -0.69 -3.22
C LEU A 56 -14.85 -0.93 -3.82
N SER A 57 -15.69 0.12 -3.84
CA SER A 57 -17.06 0.04 -4.35
C SER A 57 -17.13 0.41 -5.83
N LYS A 58 -16.33 1.40 -6.26
CA LYS A 58 -16.35 1.94 -7.61
C LYS A 58 -14.92 2.10 -8.15
N PRO A 59 -14.62 1.61 -9.37
CA PRO A 59 -13.32 1.82 -9.98
C PRO A 59 -13.06 3.29 -10.29
N ILE A 60 -11.88 3.75 -9.88
CA ILE A 60 -11.31 5.04 -10.25
C ILE A 60 -10.19 4.80 -11.26
N ILE A 61 -10.34 5.34 -12.46
CA ILE A 61 -9.45 5.11 -13.59
C ILE A 61 -8.81 6.46 -13.95
N VAL A 62 -7.49 6.54 -13.83
CA VAL A 62 -6.74 7.78 -14.04
C VAL A 62 -5.85 7.66 -15.26
N ILE A 63 -5.89 8.67 -16.13
CA ILE A 63 -4.81 8.98 -17.07
C ILE A 63 -4.06 10.21 -16.59
N LYS A 64 -2.74 10.10 -16.41
CA LYS A 64 -1.86 11.20 -16.01
C LYS A 64 -1.12 11.77 -17.21
N ALA A 65 -1.29 13.07 -17.48
CA ALA A 65 -0.50 13.80 -18.45
C ALA A 65 0.89 14.16 -17.87
N GLY A 66 1.90 14.41 -18.72
CA GLY A 66 3.22 14.88 -18.26
C GLY A 66 4.13 13.80 -17.66
N ARG A 67 4.14 12.58 -18.23
CA ARG A 67 4.84 11.41 -17.66
C ARG A 67 6.37 11.45 -17.77
N SER A 68 6.90 11.96 -18.87
CA SER A 68 8.35 12.10 -19.05
C SER A 68 8.83 13.38 -18.39
N GLU A 69 10.10 13.46 -18.02
CA GLU A 69 10.67 14.69 -17.47
C GLU A 69 10.45 15.90 -18.40
N ALA A 70 10.51 15.70 -19.72
CA ALA A 70 10.20 16.73 -20.71
C ALA A 70 8.72 17.14 -20.69
N ALA A 71 7.79 16.17 -20.64
CA ALA A 71 6.36 16.45 -20.61
C ALA A 71 5.90 16.99 -19.24
N SER A 72 6.56 16.59 -18.16
CA SER A 72 6.36 17.10 -16.80
C SER A 72 6.75 18.57 -16.72
N ARG A 73 7.93 18.95 -17.25
CA ARG A 73 8.34 20.36 -17.37
C ARG A 73 7.36 21.20 -18.19
N ALA A 74 6.84 20.66 -19.29
CA ALA A 74 5.83 21.33 -20.11
C ALA A 74 4.50 21.53 -19.35
N ALA A 75 4.03 20.49 -18.63
CA ALA A 75 2.82 20.57 -17.82
C ALA A 75 2.98 21.52 -16.62
N ALA A 76 4.14 21.51 -15.95
CA ALA A 76 4.47 22.42 -14.85
C ALA A 76 4.51 23.89 -15.33
N SER A 77 5.05 24.14 -16.52
CA SER A 77 5.06 25.49 -17.12
C SER A 77 3.65 25.97 -17.49
N HIS A 78 2.73 25.05 -17.79
CA HIS A 78 1.33 25.35 -18.12
C HIS A 78 0.46 25.56 -16.88
N THR A 79 0.69 24.79 -15.81
CA THR A 79 -0.17 24.78 -14.59
C THR A 79 0.41 25.60 -13.43
N GLY A 80 1.71 25.86 -13.42
CA GLY A 80 2.42 26.51 -12.31
C GLY A 80 2.54 25.64 -11.04
N ALA A 81 2.10 24.38 -11.08
CA ALA A 81 2.11 23.48 -9.93
C ALA A 81 3.46 22.74 -9.78
N LEU A 82 3.87 22.48 -8.53
CA LEU A 82 4.99 21.58 -8.25
C LEU A 82 4.67 20.17 -8.75
N THR A 83 5.57 19.60 -9.54
CA THR A 83 5.48 18.23 -10.06
C THR A 83 6.37 17.30 -9.25
N GLY A 84 5.76 16.35 -8.55
CA GLY A 84 6.46 15.23 -7.92
C GLY A 84 6.92 14.18 -8.93
N SER A 85 7.53 13.10 -8.44
CA SER A 85 7.99 11.98 -9.27
C SER A 85 6.83 11.14 -9.81
N ASP A 86 6.89 10.78 -11.11
CA ASP A 86 5.88 9.91 -11.74
C ASP A 86 5.88 8.49 -11.14
N GLU A 87 7.03 8.03 -10.66
CA GLU A 87 7.18 6.72 -9.98
C GLU A 87 6.52 6.74 -8.59
N VAL A 88 6.63 7.87 -7.88
CA VAL A 88 5.97 8.09 -6.58
C VAL A 88 4.46 8.15 -6.76
N LEU A 89 3.99 8.86 -7.79
CA LEU A 89 2.56 8.89 -8.15
C LEU A 89 2.02 7.49 -8.45
N ASP A 90 2.79 6.65 -9.16
CA ASP A 90 2.41 5.27 -9.45
C ASP A 90 2.31 4.42 -8.18
N ALA A 91 3.24 4.61 -7.24
CA ALA A 91 3.18 4.01 -5.91
C ALA A 91 1.94 4.49 -5.12
N ALA A 92 1.62 5.78 -5.19
CA ALA A 92 0.46 6.38 -4.55
C ALA A 92 -0.87 5.82 -5.09
N PHE A 93 -0.99 5.62 -6.41
CA PHE A 93 -2.17 4.99 -7.02
C PHE A 93 -2.33 3.53 -6.61
N ARG A 94 -1.24 2.75 -6.58
CA ARG A 94 -1.28 1.38 -6.00
C ARG A 94 -1.78 1.39 -4.56
N ARG A 95 -1.36 2.39 -3.78
CA ARG A 95 -1.66 2.55 -2.35
C ARG A 95 -3.11 2.92 -2.04
N CYS A 96 -3.87 3.47 -3.00
CA CYS A 96 -5.29 3.81 -2.83
C CYS A 96 -6.23 3.02 -3.75
N GLY A 97 -5.72 2.11 -4.58
CA GLY A 97 -6.54 1.25 -5.43
C GLY A 97 -6.94 1.88 -6.76
N VAL A 98 -6.36 3.03 -7.10
CA VAL A 98 -6.61 3.71 -8.38
C VAL A 98 -5.97 2.92 -9.53
N LEU A 99 -6.74 2.68 -10.59
CA LEU A 99 -6.24 2.07 -11.82
C LEU A 99 -5.65 3.15 -12.73
N ARG A 100 -4.33 3.16 -12.84
CA ARG A 100 -3.64 4.00 -13.82
C ARG A 100 -3.66 3.35 -15.21
N VAL A 101 -4.04 4.14 -16.21
CA VAL A 101 -3.92 3.80 -17.64
C VAL A 101 -3.00 4.79 -18.35
N HIS A 102 -2.53 4.41 -19.54
CA HIS A 102 -1.55 5.21 -20.29
C HIS A 102 -2.12 5.88 -21.53
N ASN A 103 -3.23 5.36 -22.05
CA ASN A 103 -3.86 5.83 -23.27
C ASN A 103 -5.32 6.21 -22.99
N ILE A 104 -5.82 7.24 -23.67
CA ILE A 104 -7.21 7.69 -23.54
C ILE A 104 -8.18 6.57 -23.91
N ALA A 105 -7.86 5.75 -24.91
CA ALA A 105 -8.67 4.61 -25.28
C ALA A 105 -8.82 3.61 -24.12
N ASP A 106 -7.74 3.33 -23.40
CA ASP A 106 -7.75 2.41 -22.25
C ASP A 106 -8.61 2.95 -21.09
N LEU A 107 -8.73 4.28 -20.94
CA LEU A 107 -9.64 4.90 -19.96
C LEU A 107 -11.09 4.43 -20.17
N PHE A 108 -11.54 4.48 -21.43
CA PHE A 108 -12.90 4.09 -21.81
C PHE A 108 -13.08 2.57 -21.85
N TYR A 109 -12.10 1.84 -22.37
CA TYR A 109 -12.14 0.38 -22.39
C TYR A 109 -12.22 -0.21 -20.98
N MET A 110 -11.46 0.34 -20.03
CA MET A 110 -11.49 -0.14 -18.66
C MET A 110 -12.81 0.22 -17.95
N ALA A 111 -13.36 1.41 -18.18
CA ALA A 111 -14.66 1.79 -17.65
C ALA A 111 -15.77 0.86 -18.16
N GLU A 112 -15.79 0.59 -19.47
CA GLU A 112 -16.75 -0.32 -20.08
C GLU A 112 -16.57 -1.77 -19.58
N THR A 113 -15.34 -2.26 -19.53
CA THR A 113 -15.05 -3.64 -19.11
C THR A 113 -15.39 -3.90 -17.65
N LEU A 114 -14.98 -3.01 -16.73
CA LEU A 114 -15.23 -3.16 -15.29
C LEU A 114 -16.71 -3.00 -14.92
N SER A 115 -17.51 -2.32 -15.75
CA SER A 115 -18.97 -2.22 -15.58
C SER A 115 -19.73 -3.48 -16.01
N LYS A 116 -19.14 -4.29 -16.90
CA LYS A 116 -19.81 -5.39 -17.60
C LYS A 116 -19.40 -6.77 -17.10
N GLN A 117 -18.15 -6.93 -16.67
CA GLN A 117 -17.55 -8.22 -16.36
C GLN A 117 -16.99 -8.28 -14.93
N PRO A 118 -17.02 -9.46 -14.29
CA PRO A 118 -16.39 -9.64 -12.98
C PRO A 118 -14.88 -9.48 -13.09
N ARG A 119 -14.25 -9.13 -11.98
CA ARG A 119 -12.79 -9.03 -11.87
C ARG A 119 -12.11 -10.41 -11.91
N PRO A 120 -10.98 -10.57 -12.62
CA PRO A 120 -10.27 -11.83 -12.64
C PRO A 120 -9.68 -12.15 -11.26
N ARG A 121 -9.63 -13.44 -10.93
CA ARG A 121 -9.08 -13.90 -9.63
C ARG A 121 -7.57 -14.08 -9.64
N GLY A 122 -6.96 -14.11 -10.81
CA GLY A 122 -5.54 -14.35 -11.04
C GLY A 122 -5.09 -13.80 -12.40
N PRO A 123 -3.80 -13.92 -12.74
CA PRO A 123 -3.23 -13.40 -13.98
C PRO A 123 -3.48 -14.28 -15.21
N ARG A 124 -4.13 -15.45 -15.06
CA ARG A 124 -4.13 -16.50 -16.09
C ARG A 124 -5.30 -16.33 -17.07
N LEU A 125 -4.99 -16.03 -18.33
CA LEU A 125 -5.97 -15.88 -19.41
C LEU A 125 -5.99 -17.13 -20.30
N THR A 126 -7.18 -17.66 -20.59
CA THR A 126 -7.38 -18.63 -21.67
C THR A 126 -7.80 -17.91 -22.94
N ILE A 127 -7.09 -18.14 -24.04
CA ILE A 127 -7.39 -17.53 -25.34
C ILE A 127 -7.99 -18.60 -26.24
N ILE A 128 -9.14 -18.33 -26.86
CA ILE A 128 -9.78 -19.18 -27.86
C ILE A 128 -9.80 -18.40 -29.17
N THR A 129 -9.33 -18.99 -30.26
CA THR A 129 -9.17 -18.29 -31.55
C THR A 129 -9.47 -19.21 -32.73
N ASN A 130 -10.00 -18.67 -33.82
CA ASN A 130 -10.01 -19.34 -35.13
C ASN A 130 -8.84 -18.89 -36.03
N ALA A 131 -7.94 -18.04 -35.52
CA ALA A 131 -6.80 -17.53 -36.25
C ALA A 131 -5.57 -17.42 -35.33
N GLY A 132 -4.51 -18.17 -35.65
CA GLY A 132 -3.28 -18.20 -34.84
C GLY A 132 -2.55 -16.85 -34.72
N GLY A 133 -2.42 -16.09 -35.81
CA GLY A 133 -1.70 -14.80 -35.82
C GLY A 133 -2.22 -13.79 -34.77
N PRO A 134 -3.52 -13.46 -34.78
CA PRO A 134 -4.18 -12.67 -33.73
C PRO A 134 -3.91 -13.14 -32.29
N ALA A 135 -3.86 -14.46 -32.06
CA ALA A 135 -3.62 -15.00 -30.72
C ALA A 135 -2.16 -14.86 -30.25
N VAL A 136 -1.19 -14.85 -31.18
CA VAL A 136 0.21 -14.53 -30.86
C VAL A 136 0.32 -13.08 -30.38
N LEU A 137 -0.29 -12.11 -31.08
CA LEU A 137 -0.30 -10.70 -30.67
C LEU A 137 -0.97 -10.50 -29.30
N ALA A 138 -2.07 -11.23 -29.04
CA ALA A 138 -2.72 -11.22 -27.75
C ALA A 138 -1.80 -11.76 -26.63
N THR A 139 -1.05 -12.83 -26.92
CA THR A 139 -0.11 -13.45 -25.98
C THR A 139 1.04 -12.51 -25.64
N ASP A 140 1.65 -11.88 -26.64
CA ASP A 140 2.74 -10.92 -26.43
C ASP A 140 2.27 -9.74 -25.57
N ALA A 141 1.09 -9.18 -25.90
CA ALA A 141 0.50 -8.08 -25.14
C ALA A 141 0.15 -8.49 -23.70
N LEU A 142 -0.36 -9.71 -23.48
CA LEU A 142 -0.69 -10.23 -22.16
C LEU A 142 0.57 -10.32 -21.28
N VAL A 143 1.62 -10.97 -21.79
CA VAL A 143 2.87 -11.20 -21.05
C VAL A 143 3.61 -9.89 -20.77
N ALA A 144 3.68 -8.99 -21.76
CA ALA A 144 4.31 -7.69 -21.60
C ALA A 144 3.64 -6.82 -20.52
N ASN A 145 2.36 -7.07 -20.21
CA ASN A 145 1.61 -6.35 -19.18
C ASN A 145 1.46 -7.13 -17.86
N GLY A 146 2.22 -8.23 -17.68
CA GLY A 146 2.28 -9.01 -16.44
C GLY A 146 1.17 -10.06 -16.29
N GLY A 147 0.39 -10.32 -17.34
CA GLY A 147 -0.52 -11.47 -17.40
C GLY A 147 0.22 -12.76 -17.77
N GLN A 148 -0.49 -13.88 -17.67
CA GLN A 148 0.05 -15.22 -17.98
C GLN A 148 -0.98 -16.00 -18.80
N LEU A 149 -0.52 -16.87 -19.69
CA LEU A 149 -1.43 -17.85 -20.30
C LEU A 149 -1.80 -18.90 -19.25
N ALA A 150 -3.09 -19.24 -19.17
CA ALA A 150 -3.53 -20.40 -18.40
C ALA A 150 -2.95 -21.69 -18.99
N THR A 151 -2.51 -22.62 -18.14
CA THR A 151 -2.19 -23.98 -18.56
C THR A 151 -3.46 -24.81 -18.51
N PRO A 152 -4.04 -25.23 -19.67
CA PRO A 152 -5.28 -25.99 -19.67
C PRO A 152 -5.13 -27.27 -18.86
N SER A 153 -6.15 -27.59 -18.07
CA SER A 153 -6.19 -28.85 -17.32
C SER A 153 -6.25 -30.06 -18.26
N GLU A 154 -5.68 -31.19 -17.82
CA GLU A 154 -5.77 -32.48 -18.52
C GLU A 154 -7.20 -32.88 -18.86
N GLU A 155 -8.16 -32.54 -17.99
CA GLU A 155 -9.58 -32.76 -18.25
C GLU A 155 -10.11 -31.89 -19.39
N SER A 156 -9.71 -30.61 -19.43
CA SER A 156 -10.10 -29.68 -20.48
C SER A 156 -9.48 -30.06 -21.83
N LEU A 157 -8.21 -30.45 -21.86
CA LEU A 157 -7.55 -30.97 -23.07
C LEU A 157 -8.29 -32.19 -23.63
N ARG A 158 -8.56 -33.21 -22.79
CA ARG A 158 -9.35 -34.38 -23.20
C ARG A 158 -10.77 -34.03 -23.65
N GLY A 159 -11.37 -32.99 -23.08
CA GLY A 159 -12.68 -32.50 -23.48
C GLY A 159 -12.66 -31.88 -24.87
N LEU A 160 -11.64 -31.07 -25.16
CA LEU A 160 -11.43 -30.41 -26.45
C LEU A 160 -11.11 -31.44 -27.55
N ASP A 161 -10.27 -32.43 -27.27
CA ASP A 161 -9.88 -33.50 -28.20
C ASP A 161 -11.04 -34.35 -28.73
N LYS A 162 -12.17 -34.38 -28.02
CA LYS A 162 -13.33 -35.17 -28.45
C LYS A 162 -14.01 -34.62 -29.69
N PHE A 163 -13.89 -33.33 -29.97
CA PHE A 163 -14.61 -32.69 -31.08
C PHE A 163 -13.75 -31.74 -31.91
N LEU A 164 -12.64 -31.23 -31.39
CA LEU A 164 -11.72 -30.41 -32.19
C LEU A 164 -10.95 -31.28 -33.21
N PRO A 165 -10.67 -30.76 -34.41
CA PRO A 165 -9.87 -31.48 -35.40
C PRO A 165 -8.47 -31.79 -34.87
N ARG A 166 -7.86 -32.90 -35.31
CA ARG A 166 -6.53 -33.36 -34.82
C ARG A 166 -5.43 -32.30 -34.85
N HIS A 167 -5.55 -31.30 -35.74
CA HIS A 167 -4.56 -30.25 -35.97
C HIS A 167 -4.76 -28.99 -35.14
N TRP A 168 -5.72 -28.97 -34.20
CA TRP A 168 -5.84 -27.87 -33.24
C TRP A 168 -4.56 -27.75 -32.39
N SER A 169 -4.36 -26.62 -31.69
CA SER A 169 -3.08 -26.30 -31.07
C SER A 169 -2.62 -27.22 -29.93
N HIS A 170 -3.52 -28.01 -29.31
CA HIS A 170 -3.26 -28.83 -28.11
C HIS A 170 -2.67 -28.04 -26.93
N ASN A 171 -2.87 -26.72 -26.90
CA ASN A 171 -2.33 -25.82 -25.89
C ASN A 171 -3.17 -24.53 -25.79
N ASN A 172 -2.76 -23.60 -24.95
CA ASN A 172 -3.25 -22.22 -24.91
C ASN A 172 -2.25 -21.30 -25.65
N PRO A 173 -2.66 -20.49 -26.64
CA PRO A 173 -4.01 -20.30 -27.17
C PRO A 173 -4.65 -21.54 -27.80
N ILE A 174 -5.95 -21.74 -27.53
CA ILE A 174 -6.77 -22.81 -28.11
C ILE A 174 -7.17 -22.38 -29.53
N ASP A 175 -6.40 -22.82 -30.53
CA ASP A 175 -6.67 -22.56 -31.94
C ASP A 175 -7.65 -23.61 -32.47
N ILE A 176 -8.91 -23.21 -32.66
CA ILE A 176 -10.00 -24.06 -33.14
C ILE A 176 -10.10 -24.11 -34.68
N LEU A 177 -9.09 -23.57 -35.36
CA LEU A 177 -8.92 -23.50 -36.81
C LEU A 177 -9.91 -22.54 -37.51
N GLY A 178 -9.52 -22.10 -38.71
CA GLY A 178 -10.23 -21.05 -39.47
C GLY A 178 -11.61 -21.44 -40.00
N ASP A 179 -11.89 -22.73 -40.15
CA ASP A 179 -13.17 -23.28 -40.57
C ASP A 179 -14.17 -23.47 -39.40
N ALA A 180 -13.87 -22.92 -38.21
CA ALA A 180 -14.70 -23.06 -37.03
C ALA A 180 -16.09 -22.42 -37.22
N ASP A 181 -17.12 -23.22 -36.95
CA ASP A 181 -18.52 -22.81 -36.89
C ASP A 181 -18.92 -22.33 -35.47
N SER A 182 -20.15 -21.83 -35.34
CA SER A 182 -20.71 -21.34 -34.07
C SER A 182 -20.74 -22.41 -32.98
N GLU A 183 -20.97 -23.68 -33.35
CA GLU A 183 -21.05 -24.81 -32.43
C GLU A 183 -19.67 -25.17 -31.86
N ARG A 184 -18.63 -25.17 -32.70
CA ARG A 184 -17.24 -25.40 -32.27
C ARG A 184 -16.78 -24.33 -31.29
N TYR A 185 -17.12 -23.06 -31.54
CA TYR A 185 -16.87 -21.97 -30.58
C TYR A 185 -17.58 -22.20 -29.25
N ALA A 186 -18.89 -22.49 -29.28
CA ALA A 186 -19.69 -22.67 -28.07
C ALA A 186 -19.14 -23.81 -27.18
N LYS A 187 -18.84 -24.98 -27.78
CA LYS A 187 -18.27 -26.13 -27.08
C LYS A 187 -16.89 -25.83 -26.48
N ALA A 188 -16.02 -25.15 -27.23
CA ALA A 188 -14.69 -24.79 -26.73
C ALA A 188 -14.76 -23.81 -25.54
N ILE A 189 -15.66 -22.82 -25.61
CA ILE A 189 -15.88 -21.85 -24.53
C ILE A 189 -16.48 -22.52 -23.31
N GLU A 190 -17.42 -23.45 -23.48
CA GLU A 190 -18.00 -24.18 -22.36
C GLU A 190 -16.92 -24.90 -21.54
N ILE A 191 -16.02 -25.63 -22.21
CA ILE A 191 -14.94 -26.36 -21.55
C ILE A 191 -13.96 -25.39 -20.89
N ALA A 192 -13.47 -24.40 -21.64
CA ALA A 192 -12.52 -23.42 -21.12
C ALA A 192 -13.08 -22.61 -19.93
N SER A 193 -14.38 -22.31 -19.93
CA SER A 193 -15.03 -21.55 -18.85
C SER A 193 -15.00 -22.31 -17.52
N LYS A 194 -15.05 -23.64 -17.58
CA LYS A 194 -15.03 -24.54 -16.42
C LYS A 194 -13.63 -24.91 -15.96
N ASP A 195 -12.58 -24.60 -16.75
CA ASP A 195 -11.20 -24.96 -16.41
C ASP A 195 -10.73 -24.25 -15.11
N PRO A 196 -10.35 -24.98 -14.04
CA PRO A 196 -9.91 -24.38 -12.78
C PRO A 196 -8.60 -23.57 -12.90
N ASN A 197 -7.82 -23.78 -13.97
CA ASN A 197 -6.55 -23.09 -14.20
C ASN A 197 -6.72 -21.74 -14.92
N SER A 198 -7.94 -21.40 -15.33
CA SER A 198 -8.26 -20.16 -16.04
C SER A 198 -8.89 -19.14 -15.10
N ASP A 199 -8.37 -17.92 -15.09
CA ASP A 199 -8.90 -16.78 -14.32
C ASP A 199 -9.74 -15.82 -15.18
N GLY A 200 -9.78 -16.03 -16.49
CA GLY A 200 -10.53 -15.26 -17.49
C GLY A 200 -10.40 -15.84 -18.89
N LEU A 201 -11.29 -15.42 -19.79
CA LEU A 201 -11.33 -15.88 -21.17
C LEU A 201 -11.26 -14.71 -22.15
N LEU A 202 -10.50 -14.90 -23.23
CA LEU A 202 -10.52 -14.03 -24.40
C LEU A 202 -10.89 -14.86 -25.63
N VAL A 203 -12.02 -14.53 -26.25
CA VAL A 203 -12.47 -15.15 -27.51
C VAL A 203 -12.09 -14.22 -28.66
N ILE A 204 -11.30 -14.73 -29.59
CA ILE A 204 -10.87 -14.02 -30.80
C ILE A 204 -11.61 -14.60 -31.99
N LEU A 205 -12.20 -13.73 -32.79
CA LEU A 205 -12.88 -14.08 -34.03
C LEU A 205 -12.35 -13.20 -35.16
N ALA A 206 -11.80 -13.85 -36.18
CA ALA A 206 -11.52 -13.25 -37.48
C ALA A 206 -12.52 -13.83 -38.52
N PRO A 207 -13.29 -13.01 -39.25
CA PRO A 207 -14.26 -13.52 -40.23
C PRO A 207 -13.58 -14.36 -41.31
N GLN A 208 -14.10 -15.56 -41.54
CA GLN A 208 -13.70 -16.45 -42.62
C GLN A 208 -14.96 -17.06 -43.25
N GLY A 209 -14.84 -17.69 -44.43
CA GLY A 209 -16.00 -18.10 -45.23
C GLY A 209 -17.01 -19.03 -44.54
N MET A 210 -16.60 -19.78 -43.51
CA MET A 210 -17.47 -20.70 -42.75
C MET A 210 -17.90 -20.16 -41.38
N THR A 211 -17.39 -19.00 -40.95
CA THR A 211 -17.61 -18.46 -39.60
C THR A 211 -18.57 -17.27 -39.68
N ASP A 212 -19.81 -17.43 -39.19
CA ASP A 212 -20.74 -16.31 -39.01
C ASP A 212 -20.47 -15.59 -37.68
N PRO A 213 -19.97 -14.34 -37.69
CA PRO A 213 -19.65 -13.60 -36.47
C PRO A 213 -20.86 -13.31 -35.57
N SER A 214 -22.05 -13.23 -36.15
CA SER A 214 -23.29 -12.93 -35.43
C SER A 214 -23.82 -14.18 -34.73
N GLU A 215 -23.80 -15.32 -35.42
CA GLU A 215 -24.22 -16.59 -34.83
C GLU A 215 -23.29 -16.99 -33.68
N VAL A 216 -21.98 -16.83 -33.84
CA VAL A 216 -21.01 -17.07 -32.74
C VAL A 216 -21.33 -16.13 -31.56
N ALA A 217 -21.58 -14.85 -31.81
CA ALA A 217 -21.93 -13.88 -30.77
C ALA A 217 -23.20 -14.26 -30.00
N GLU A 218 -24.25 -14.73 -30.67
CA GLU A 218 -25.50 -15.19 -30.04
C GLU A 218 -25.25 -16.38 -29.11
N ARG A 219 -24.40 -17.33 -29.51
CA ARG A 219 -24.02 -18.46 -28.66
C ARG A 219 -23.23 -18.01 -27.42
N LEU A 220 -22.34 -17.03 -27.57
CA LEU A 220 -21.53 -16.49 -26.47
C LEU A 220 -22.36 -15.82 -25.36
N GLN A 221 -23.52 -15.24 -25.68
CA GLN A 221 -24.33 -14.49 -24.70
C GLN A 221 -24.63 -15.30 -23.44
N SER A 222 -24.88 -16.60 -23.62
CA SER A 222 -25.20 -17.51 -22.51
C SER A 222 -24.07 -17.64 -21.49
N TYR A 223 -22.81 -17.36 -21.87
CA TYR A 223 -21.64 -17.47 -21.00
C TYR A 223 -21.24 -16.15 -20.31
N ALA A 224 -21.94 -15.05 -20.57
CA ALA A 224 -21.58 -13.72 -20.05
C ALA A 224 -21.45 -13.64 -18.51
N LYS A 225 -22.12 -14.53 -17.76
CA LYS A 225 -22.16 -14.52 -16.29
C LYS A 225 -21.90 -15.88 -15.60
N VAL A 226 -21.61 -16.94 -16.36
CA VAL A 226 -21.75 -18.33 -15.87
C VAL A 226 -20.62 -18.78 -14.95
N SER A 227 -19.41 -18.20 -15.05
CA SER A 227 -18.21 -18.76 -14.39
C SER A 227 -17.59 -17.86 -13.31
N GLY A 228 -18.11 -16.66 -13.07
CA GLY A 228 -17.47 -15.67 -12.19
C GLY A 228 -16.09 -15.19 -12.68
N LYS A 229 -15.72 -15.55 -13.92
CA LYS A 229 -14.50 -15.13 -14.62
C LYS A 229 -14.87 -14.12 -15.70
N PRO A 230 -14.05 -13.10 -15.97
CA PRO A 230 -14.30 -12.19 -17.09
C PRO A 230 -14.21 -12.94 -18.43
N LEU A 231 -15.16 -12.66 -19.30
CA LEU A 231 -15.18 -13.06 -20.71
C LEU A 231 -15.04 -11.80 -21.56
N LEU A 232 -13.96 -11.73 -22.33
CA LEU A 232 -13.67 -10.65 -23.29
C LEU A 232 -13.77 -11.19 -24.72
N ALA A 233 -14.16 -10.33 -25.66
CA ALA A 233 -14.33 -10.70 -27.06
C ALA A 233 -13.53 -9.76 -27.97
N SER A 234 -12.75 -10.31 -28.91
CA SER A 234 -12.05 -9.56 -29.95
C SER A 234 -12.61 -9.91 -31.33
N TRP A 235 -13.48 -9.06 -31.88
CA TRP A 235 -14.16 -9.28 -33.16
C TRP A 235 -13.45 -8.44 -34.24
N MET A 236 -12.63 -9.10 -35.07
CA MET A 236 -11.69 -8.43 -35.98
C MET A 236 -12.21 -8.41 -37.43
N GLY A 237 -13.18 -7.55 -37.75
CA GLY A 237 -13.76 -7.53 -39.11
C GLY A 237 -14.50 -6.27 -39.54
N GLY A 238 -14.39 -5.17 -38.80
CA GLY A 238 -15.08 -3.92 -39.11
C GLY A 238 -16.60 -4.10 -39.26
N LEU A 239 -17.15 -3.66 -40.40
CA LEU A 239 -18.61 -3.72 -40.65
C LEU A 239 -19.18 -5.14 -40.64
N ALA A 240 -18.40 -6.16 -40.99
CA ALA A 240 -18.86 -7.55 -41.05
C ALA A 240 -19.15 -8.15 -39.66
N VAL A 241 -18.53 -7.61 -38.62
CA VAL A 241 -18.64 -8.13 -37.24
C VAL A 241 -19.54 -7.27 -36.35
N ALA A 242 -19.90 -6.06 -36.78
CA ALA A 242 -20.66 -5.09 -36.01
C ALA A 242 -22.01 -5.62 -35.45
N PRO A 243 -22.80 -6.44 -36.18
CA PRO A 243 -24.01 -7.03 -35.61
C PRO A 243 -23.71 -7.93 -34.41
N GLY A 244 -22.70 -8.80 -34.53
CA GLY A 244 -22.21 -9.66 -33.44
C GLY A 244 -21.66 -8.86 -32.26
N GLU A 245 -20.95 -7.76 -32.53
CA GLU A 245 -20.49 -6.87 -31.45
C GLU A 245 -21.65 -6.28 -30.64
N LYS A 246 -22.72 -5.85 -31.32
CA LYS A 246 -23.92 -5.32 -30.66
C LYS A 246 -24.60 -6.37 -29.77
N VAL A 247 -24.70 -7.61 -30.27
CA VAL A 247 -25.23 -8.77 -29.55
C VAL A 247 -24.43 -9.02 -28.26
N LEU A 248 -23.10 -9.05 -28.35
CA LEU A 248 -22.21 -9.25 -27.20
C LEU A 248 -22.30 -8.10 -26.19
N ASN A 249 -22.24 -6.85 -26.66
CA ASN A 249 -22.29 -5.68 -25.78
C ASN A 249 -23.61 -5.60 -25.00
N THR A 250 -24.73 -5.97 -25.64
CA THR A 250 -26.05 -6.01 -25.00
C THR A 250 -26.13 -7.10 -23.93
N ALA A 251 -25.45 -8.23 -24.15
CA ALA A 251 -25.32 -9.31 -23.17
C ALA A 251 -24.32 -9.00 -22.03
N GLY A 252 -23.63 -7.85 -22.08
CA GLY A 252 -22.63 -7.47 -21.09
C GLY A 252 -21.25 -8.09 -21.35
N ILE A 253 -20.94 -8.51 -22.59
CA ILE A 253 -19.59 -8.94 -22.98
C ILE A 253 -18.90 -7.77 -23.71
N PRO A 254 -17.79 -7.23 -23.19
CA PRO A 254 -17.05 -6.16 -23.85
C PRO A 254 -16.36 -6.68 -25.12
N THR A 255 -16.47 -5.89 -26.18
CA THR A 255 -15.89 -6.22 -27.49
C THR A 255 -14.75 -5.27 -27.84
N PHE A 256 -13.71 -5.80 -28.45
CA PHE A 256 -12.53 -5.09 -28.88
C PHE A 256 -12.28 -5.35 -30.37
N GLY A 257 -11.86 -4.32 -31.10
CA GLY A 257 -11.48 -4.49 -32.52
C GLY A 257 -10.14 -5.20 -32.71
N TYR A 258 -9.32 -5.26 -31.65
CA TYR A 258 -7.98 -5.84 -31.67
C TYR A 258 -7.70 -6.70 -30.43
N PRO A 259 -7.03 -7.86 -30.60
CA PRO A 259 -6.91 -8.86 -29.55
C PRO A 259 -5.82 -8.50 -28.52
N ASP A 260 -4.77 -7.77 -28.92
CA ASP A 260 -3.74 -7.21 -28.03
C ASP A 260 -4.35 -6.19 -27.06
N THR A 261 -5.33 -5.41 -27.51
CA THR A 261 -6.04 -4.44 -26.68
C THR A 261 -6.93 -5.15 -25.66
N ALA A 262 -7.61 -6.22 -26.06
CA ALA A 262 -8.39 -7.05 -25.13
C ALA A 262 -7.50 -7.74 -24.08
N ALA A 263 -6.35 -8.29 -24.49
CA ALA A 263 -5.38 -8.90 -23.59
C ALA A 263 -4.78 -7.89 -22.60
N ARG A 264 -4.44 -6.67 -23.07
CA ARG A 264 -3.98 -5.57 -22.21
C ARG A 264 -5.06 -5.14 -21.21
N ALA A 265 -6.32 -5.04 -21.64
CA ALA A 265 -7.45 -4.74 -20.76
C ALA A 265 -7.61 -5.79 -19.65
N PHE A 266 -7.49 -7.09 -19.98
CA PHE A 266 -7.48 -8.15 -18.98
C PHE A 266 -6.33 -7.99 -17.95
N ALA A 267 -5.11 -7.69 -18.43
CA ALA A 267 -3.97 -7.46 -17.54
C ALA A 267 -4.21 -6.25 -16.61
N HIS A 268 -4.83 -5.17 -17.09
CA HIS A 268 -5.26 -4.05 -16.25
C HIS A 268 -6.31 -4.44 -15.21
N MET A 269 -7.32 -5.25 -15.59
CA MET A 269 -8.31 -5.78 -14.64
C MET A 269 -7.64 -6.60 -13.54
N TRP A 270 -6.67 -7.44 -13.90
CA TRP A 270 -5.91 -8.24 -12.95
C TRP A 270 -5.08 -7.38 -12.00
N ARG A 271 -4.28 -6.43 -12.52
CA ARG A 271 -3.48 -5.51 -11.71
C ARG A 271 -4.37 -4.71 -10.74
N TYR A 272 -5.51 -4.21 -11.21
CA TYR A 272 -6.49 -3.53 -10.36
C TYR A 272 -7.00 -4.44 -9.22
N SER A 273 -7.33 -5.69 -9.54
CA SER A 273 -7.82 -6.67 -8.57
C SER A 273 -6.75 -7.06 -7.53
N CYS A 274 -5.51 -7.22 -7.99
CA CYS A 274 -4.37 -7.51 -7.13
C CYS A 274 -4.07 -6.35 -6.17
N ASN A 275 -4.03 -5.11 -6.69
CA ASN A 275 -3.83 -3.91 -5.86
C ASN A 275 -4.92 -3.78 -4.80
N LEU A 276 -6.19 -3.92 -5.19
CA LEU A 276 -7.30 -3.85 -4.24
C LEU A 276 -7.19 -4.93 -3.16
N ARG A 277 -6.87 -6.18 -3.52
CA ARG A 277 -6.68 -7.24 -2.52
C ARG A 277 -5.53 -6.91 -1.55
N GLY A 278 -4.42 -6.39 -2.07
CA GLY A 278 -3.27 -5.99 -1.24
C GLY A 278 -3.58 -4.86 -0.25
N LEU A 279 -4.60 -4.03 -0.53
CA LEU A 279 -5.07 -3.01 0.42
C LEU A 279 -5.89 -3.57 1.57
N TYR A 280 -6.48 -4.75 1.42
CA TYR A 280 -7.41 -5.33 2.38
C TYR A 280 -6.93 -6.68 2.94
N GLU A 281 -5.69 -7.06 2.66
CA GLU A 281 -5.04 -8.19 3.30
C GLU A 281 -4.67 -7.79 4.74
N THR A 282 -5.14 -8.58 5.72
CA THR A 282 -4.89 -8.33 7.14
C THR A 282 -3.40 -8.47 7.42
N PRO A 283 -2.71 -7.41 7.88
CA PRO A 283 -1.29 -7.52 8.16
C PRO A 283 -1.04 -8.39 9.38
N THR A 284 0.13 -9.02 9.42
CA THR A 284 0.60 -9.73 10.61
C THR A 284 1.02 -8.74 11.68
N LEU A 285 0.56 -8.96 12.91
CA LEU A 285 0.98 -8.17 14.07
C LEU A 285 2.46 -8.41 14.35
N VAL A 286 3.27 -7.36 14.29
CA VAL A 286 4.69 -7.42 14.66
C VAL A 286 4.79 -7.37 16.17
N GLU A 287 5.00 -8.53 16.82
CA GLU A 287 5.04 -8.73 18.29
C GLU A 287 6.01 -7.79 19.04
N SER A 288 6.97 -7.19 18.34
CA SER A 288 8.01 -6.32 18.90
C SER A 288 7.74 -4.81 18.77
N LEU A 289 6.54 -4.40 18.33
CA LEU A 289 6.13 -2.98 18.27
C LEU A 289 5.44 -2.47 19.55
N GLU A 290 5.51 -3.21 20.66
CA GLU A 290 5.14 -2.73 21.98
C GLU A 290 5.81 -1.35 22.22
N PRO A 291 5.07 -0.31 22.67
CA PRO A 291 5.58 1.05 22.85
C PRO A 291 6.81 1.16 23.76
N GLY A 292 7.19 0.11 24.50
CA GLY A 292 8.30 0.08 25.46
C GLY A 292 9.68 -0.25 24.90
N GLY A 293 9.82 -0.70 23.64
CA GLY A 293 11.12 -1.06 23.06
C GLY A 293 11.82 0.04 22.23
N VAL A 294 11.05 1.04 21.78
CA VAL A 294 11.55 2.16 20.98
C VAL A 294 11.78 3.34 21.93
N SER A 295 12.85 4.11 21.73
CA SER A 295 13.11 5.34 22.49
C SER A 295 12.99 6.59 21.61
N PRO A 296 11.78 6.99 21.15
CA PRO A 296 11.62 8.17 20.28
C PRO A 296 12.22 9.43 20.87
N ASN A 297 12.14 9.59 22.21
CA ASN A 297 12.71 10.74 22.91
C ASN A 297 14.24 10.81 22.75
N ARG A 298 14.94 9.66 22.80
CA ARG A 298 16.40 9.63 22.60
C ARG A 298 16.78 9.96 21.16
N THR A 299 15.99 9.52 20.18
CA THR A 299 16.18 9.88 18.78
C THR A 299 16.01 11.39 18.58
N ALA A 300 14.94 11.97 19.14
CA ALA A 300 14.69 13.40 19.08
C ALA A 300 15.84 14.21 19.71
N GLU A 301 16.39 13.77 20.84
CA GLU A 301 17.55 14.41 21.48
C GLU A 301 18.78 14.47 20.55
N VAL A 302 19.10 13.39 19.83
CA VAL A 302 20.23 13.38 18.87
C VAL A 302 19.98 14.35 17.71
N ILE A 303 18.77 14.36 17.17
CA ILE A 303 18.38 15.26 16.08
C ILE A 303 18.43 16.72 16.53
N ASP A 304 17.86 17.03 17.69
CA ASP A 304 17.82 18.38 18.23
C ASP A 304 19.23 18.90 18.56
N GLN A 305 20.13 18.05 19.08
CA GLN A 305 21.54 18.42 19.28
C GLN A 305 22.25 18.80 17.98
N ALA A 306 22.01 18.05 16.89
CA ALA A 306 22.58 18.36 15.58
C ALA A 306 22.01 19.68 15.03
N ARG A 307 20.68 19.86 15.11
CA ARG A 307 20.00 21.08 14.63
C ARG A 307 20.39 22.33 15.40
N ASN A 308 20.52 22.23 16.73
CA ASN A 308 20.95 23.34 17.59
C ASN A 308 22.40 23.80 17.28
N ARG A 309 23.21 22.92 16.69
CA ARG A 309 24.56 23.25 16.17
C ARG A 309 24.54 23.71 14.71
N GLY A 310 23.36 23.89 14.11
CA GLY A 310 23.21 24.29 12.71
C GLY A 310 23.58 23.21 11.69
N ARG A 311 23.71 21.93 12.12
CA ARG A 311 24.07 20.82 11.22
C ARG A 311 22.83 20.25 10.54
N VAL A 312 22.99 19.96 9.25
CA VAL A 312 22.00 19.23 8.44
C VAL A 312 22.40 17.77 8.20
N LEU A 313 23.66 17.40 8.45
CA LEU A 313 24.15 16.04 8.28
C LEU A 313 24.48 15.43 9.63
N LEU A 314 23.93 14.25 9.91
CA LEU A 314 24.34 13.44 11.05
C LEU A 314 25.60 12.66 10.73
N THR A 315 26.47 12.50 11.71
CA THR A 315 27.63 11.62 11.60
C THR A 315 27.18 10.16 11.44
N GLU A 316 28.09 9.30 10.96
CA GLU A 316 27.79 7.86 10.83
C GLU A 316 27.43 7.23 12.18
N LEU A 317 28.06 7.69 13.28
CA LEU A 317 27.76 7.20 14.62
C LEU A 317 26.33 7.60 15.06
N GLU A 318 25.96 8.87 14.90
CA GLU A 318 24.62 9.38 15.22
C GLU A 318 23.55 8.68 14.37
N SER A 319 23.82 8.51 13.06
CA SER A 319 22.91 7.82 12.13
C SER A 319 22.65 6.39 12.59
N LYS A 320 23.69 5.62 12.95
CA LYS A 320 23.57 4.24 13.43
C LYS A 320 22.92 4.15 14.82
N GLN A 321 23.13 5.13 15.69
CA GLN A 321 22.48 5.20 17.01
C GLN A 321 20.96 5.35 16.87
N ILE A 322 20.51 6.26 16.00
CA ILE A 322 19.08 6.45 15.74
C ILE A 322 18.42 5.16 15.21
N LEU A 323 19.07 4.47 14.27
CA LEU A 323 18.60 3.18 13.76
C LEU A 323 18.49 2.13 14.86
N SER A 324 19.48 2.08 15.75
CA SER A 324 19.51 1.14 16.89
C SER A 324 18.37 1.40 17.88
N TYR A 325 17.97 2.66 18.10
CA TYR A 325 16.82 3.01 18.95
C TYR A 325 15.47 2.56 18.38
N TYR A 326 15.40 2.27 17.08
CA TYR A 326 14.26 1.65 16.41
C TYR A 326 14.42 0.14 16.23
N GLY A 327 15.46 -0.46 16.83
CA GLY A 327 15.73 -1.89 16.72
C GLY A 327 16.19 -2.33 15.33
N ILE A 328 16.77 -1.43 14.53
CA ILE A 328 17.36 -1.77 13.23
C ILE A 328 18.82 -2.17 13.49
N PRO A 329 19.24 -3.40 13.13
CA PRO A 329 20.58 -3.90 13.39
C PRO A 329 21.62 -3.16 12.56
N VAL A 330 22.62 -2.58 13.23
CA VAL A 330 23.72 -1.84 12.61
C VAL A 330 25.06 -2.48 13.00
N VAL A 331 26.06 -2.35 12.12
CA VAL A 331 27.42 -2.80 12.44
C VAL A 331 28.00 -2.02 13.62
N ALA A 332 28.64 -2.73 14.55
CA ALA A 332 29.30 -2.11 15.70
C ALA A 332 30.30 -1.05 15.23
N THR A 333 30.12 0.19 15.69
CA THR A 333 30.86 1.35 15.20
C THR A 333 31.40 2.14 16.38
N ARG A 334 32.71 2.39 16.40
CA ARG A 334 33.38 3.15 17.46
C ARG A 334 34.13 4.35 16.87
N ALA A 335 33.91 5.54 17.41
CA ALA A 335 34.62 6.74 16.99
C ALA A 335 36.01 6.81 17.65
N ALA A 336 37.03 7.13 16.86
CA ALA A 336 38.39 7.35 17.30
C ALA A 336 38.89 8.70 16.76
N ASN A 337 39.24 9.60 17.67
CA ASN A 337 39.66 10.96 17.33
C ASN A 337 41.17 11.05 17.07
N ASN A 338 41.92 10.01 17.45
CA ASN A 338 43.33 9.87 17.20
C ASN A 338 43.71 8.42 16.85
N GLU A 339 44.93 8.25 16.37
CA GLU A 339 45.48 6.98 15.89
C GLU A 339 45.51 5.90 16.97
N ASP A 340 45.94 6.24 18.19
CA ASP A 340 46.05 5.28 19.29
C ASP A 340 44.67 4.77 19.73
N GLN A 341 43.66 5.64 19.75
CA GLN A 341 42.27 5.23 19.97
C GLN A 341 41.78 4.28 18.86
N ALA A 342 42.14 4.55 17.60
CA ALA A 342 41.72 3.70 16.48
C ALA A 342 42.33 2.30 16.59
N VAL A 343 43.60 2.20 16.98
CA VAL A 343 44.30 0.93 17.24
C VAL A 343 43.70 0.19 18.44
N ASN A 344 43.43 0.89 19.54
CA ASN A 344 42.84 0.28 20.73
C ASN A 344 41.46 -0.31 20.40
N HIS A 345 40.60 0.46 19.72
CA HIS A 345 39.30 -0.04 19.28
C HIS A 345 39.41 -1.20 18.30
N ALA A 346 40.38 -1.18 17.37
CA ALA A 346 40.60 -2.29 16.44
C ALA A 346 41.01 -3.57 17.17
N SER A 347 41.91 -3.46 18.16
CA SER A 347 42.36 -4.60 18.97
C SER A 347 41.23 -5.18 19.84
N GLU A 348 40.34 -4.34 20.37
CA GLU A 348 39.17 -4.80 21.13
C GLU A 348 38.09 -5.46 20.24
N ILE A 349 37.91 -4.98 19.01
CA ILE A 349 36.96 -5.56 18.04
C ILE A 349 37.49 -6.88 17.47
N GLY A 350 38.81 -6.96 17.24
CA GLY A 350 39.47 -8.06 16.54
C GLY A 350 39.59 -7.81 15.05
N TYR A 351 40.70 -8.27 14.47
CA TYR A 351 41.03 -8.08 13.05
C TYR A 351 40.39 -9.17 12.16
N PRO A 352 40.03 -8.86 10.89
CA PRO A 352 40.24 -7.57 10.24
C PRO A 352 39.16 -6.52 10.54
N VAL A 353 39.56 -5.26 10.48
CA VAL A 353 38.70 -4.09 10.69
C VAL A 353 38.63 -3.19 9.46
N VAL A 354 37.70 -2.26 9.51
CA VAL A 354 37.46 -1.20 8.54
C VAL A 354 37.62 0.15 9.23
N LEU A 355 38.33 1.08 8.60
CA LEU A 355 38.34 2.49 8.97
C LEU A 355 37.52 3.31 7.98
N LYS A 356 36.62 4.14 8.49
CA LYS A 356 35.91 5.17 7.70
C LYS A 356 36.11 6.54 8.31
N VAL A 357 36.19 7.59 7.50
CA VAL A 357 36.30 8.98 7.99
C VAL A 357 35.12 9.34 8.89
N LEU A 358 35.41 9.99 10.03
CA LEU A 358 34.41 10.65 10.86
C LEU A 358 34.39 12.14 10.49
N SER A 359 33.26 12.58 9.94
CA SER A 359 33.06 13.96 9.49
C SER A 359 31.59 14.37 9.65
N GLU A 360 31.36 15.67 9.86
CA GLU A 360 30.04 16.28 9.96
C GLU A 360 29.51 16.83 8.61
N THR A 361 30.32 16.78 7.54
CA THR A 361 30.00 17.42 6.25
C THR A 361 30.19 16.50 5.04
N ILE A 362 31.07 15.50 5.13
CA ILE A 362 31.38 14.60 4.01
C ILE A 362 30.27 13.56 3.84
N THR A 363 29.60 13.58 2.69
CA THR A 363 28.53 12.63 2.34
C THR A 363 29.08 11.36 1.66
N HIS A 364 29.90 11.51 0.61
CA HIS A 364 30.49 10.39 -0.13
C HIS A 364 31.93 10.12 0.32
N LYS A 365 32.06 9.22 1.30
CA LYS A 365 33.34 8.91 1.97
C LYS A 365 34.37 8.31 1.01
N THR A 366 33.94 7.50 0.04
CA THR A 366 34.83 6.83 -0.92
C THR A 366 35.55 7.83 -1.83
N ASP A 367 34.86 8.89 -2.26
CA ASP A 367 35.38 9.89 -3.22
C ASP A 367 36.57 10.67 -2.65
N VAL A 368 36.52 10.93 -1.34
CA VAL A 368 37.61 11.59 -0.59
C VAL A 368 38.67 10.60 -0.11
N GLY A 369 38.61 9.32 -0.51
CA GLY A 369 39.53 8.28 -0.05
C GLY A 369 39.36 7.93 1.44
N GLY A 370 38.20 8.26 2.01
CA GLY A 370 37.87 8.17 3.42
C GLY A 370 37.49 6.78 3.91
N VAL A 371 37.64 5.73 3.10
CA VAL A 371 37.31 4.34 3.47
C VAL A 371 38.53 3.44 3.21
N LYS A 372 38.95 2.67 4.22
CA LYS A 372 40.00 1.65 4.12
C LYS A 372 39.48 0.34 4.70
N LEU A 373 39.37 -0.67 3.84
CA LEU A 373 38.81 -1.98 4.16
C LEU A 373 39.90 -3.00 4.48
N ASN A 374 39.50 -4.09 5.13
CA ASN A 374 40.30 -5.32 5.29
C ASN A 374 41.67 -5.13 5.98
N LEU A 375 41.73 -4.29 7.02
CA LEU A 375 42.95 -4.02 7.78
C LEU A 375 43.23 -5.18 8.74
N GLN A 376 44.35 -5.88 8.56
CA GLN A 376 44.65 -7.15 9.25
C GLN A 376 45.41 -7.00 10.58
N ASP A 377 46.04 -5.85 10.80
CA ASP A 377 46.92 -5.63 11.96
C ASP A 377 47.00 -4.14 12.36
N GLU A 378 47.63 -3.88 13.50
CA GLU A 378 47.84 -2.54 14.04
C GLU A 378 48.56 -1.62 13.05
N ARG A 379 49.62 -2.10 12.37
CA ARG A 379 50.40 -1.29 11.42
C ARG A 379 49.53 -0.82 10.26
N SER A 380 48.66 -1.69 9.77
CA SER A 380 47.69 -1.39 8.71
C SER A 380 46.69 -0.34 9.16
N VAL A 381 46.22 -0.39 10.41
CA VAL A 381 45.32 0.61 11.01
C VAL A 381 45.99 1.98 11.11
N ARG A 382 47.22 2.04 11.63
CA ARG A 382 47.99 3.29 11.74
C ARG A 382 48.22 3.94 10.37
N SER A 383 48.68 3.15 9.41
CA SER A 383 48.88 3.58 8.02
C SER A 383 47.58 4.08 7.38
N ALA A 384 46.48 3.34 7.57
CA ALA A 384 45.17 3.74 7.05
C ALA A 384 44.65 5.04 7.68
N PHE A 385 44.84 5.24 8.99
CA PHE A 385 44.45 6.49 9.67
C PHE A 385 45.15 7.70 9.06
N HIS A 386 46.47 7.63 8.87
CA HIS A 386 47.22 8.72 8.23
C HIS A 386 46.80 8.93 6.77
N ALA A 387 46.61 7.85 6.01
CA ALA A 387 46.19 7.95 4.61
C ALA A 387 44.82 8.63 4.47
N ILE A 388 43.85 8.28 5.33
CA ILE A 388 42.53 8.92 5.36
C ILE A 388 42.68 10.40 5.74
N ARG A 389 43.43 10.70 6.80
CA ARG A 389 43.64 12.09 7.26
C ARG A 389 44.23 12.95 6.14
N SER A 390 45.30 12.51 5.50
CA SER A 390 45.95 13.26 4.41
C SER A 390 45.01 13.46 3.23
N SER A 391 44.34 12.39 2.76
CA SER A 391 43.43 12.46 1.61
C SER A 391 42.23 13.38 1.86
N VAL A 392 41.65 13.33 3.06
CA VAL A 392 40.52 14.19 3.44
C VAL A 392 40.96 15.65 3.58
N MET A 393 42.11 15.91 4.21
CA MET A 393 42.64 17.27 4.34
C MET A 393 42.97 17.91 2.98
N GLU A 394 43.47 17.11 2.03
CA GLU A 394 43.77 17.56 0.67
C GLU A 394 42.50 17.82 -0.15
N LYS A 395 41.53 16.90 -0.13
CA LYS A 395 40.35 16.96 -1.01
C LYS A 395 39.17 17.75 -0.46
N ALA A 396 38.98 17.76 0.87
CA ALA A 396 37.81 18.35 1.53
C ALA A 396 38.16 19.51 2.49
N GLY A 397 39.44 19.67 2.87
CA GLY A 397 39.93 20.76 3.71
C GLY A 397 40.30 20.34 5.14
N THR A 398 41.12 21.16 5.80
CA THR A 398 41.77 20.84 7.09
C THR A 398 40.80 20.67 8.26
N GLY A 399 39.65 21.34 8.25
CA GLY A 399 38.64 21.27 9.32
C GLY A 399 37.65 20.09 9.21
N GLN A 400 37.73 19.28 8.15
CA GLN A 400 36.71 18.26 7.86
C GLN A 400 37.02 16.87 8.43
N PHE A 401 38.21 16.69 9.00
CA PHE A 401 38.66 15.44 9.62
C PHE A 401 38.53 15.51 11.15
N LEU A 402 37.50 14.88 11.70
CA LEU A 402 37.29 14.78 13.16
C LEU A 402 37.92 13.50 13.75
N GLY A 403 38.30 12.56 12.88
CA GLY A 403 38.82 11.26 13.25
C GLY A 403 38.39 10.18 12.27
N VAL A 404 38.32 8.95 12.75
CA VAL A 404 37.80 7.79 12.00
C VAL A 404 36.78 7.04 12.84
N THR A 405 35.95 6.25 12.20
CA THR A 405 35.19 5.18 12.84
C THR A 405 35.87 3.85 12.57
N VAL A 406 35.94 3.01 13.60
CA VAL A 406 36.47 1.65 13.56
C VAL A 406 35.31 0.67 13.60
N GLN A 407 35.27 -0.26 12.65
CA GLN A 407 34.20 -1.24 12.47
C GLN A 407 34.79 -2.62 12.19
N PRO A 408 34.16 -3.73 12.61
CA PRO A 408 34.56 -5.06 12.17
C PRO A 408 34.36 -5.21 10.66
N MET A 409 35.27 -5.92 9.99
CA MET A 409 35.07 -6.31 8.60
C MET A 409 34.06 -7.47 8.55
N VAL A 410 32.83 -7.18 8.16
CA VAL A 410 31.77 -8.19 8.01
C VAL A 410 32.09 -9.08 6.81
N ARG A 411 32.25 -10.38 7.05
CA ARG A 411 32.58 -11.41 6.03
C ARG A 411 31.39 -12.29 5.65
N ILE A 412 30.18 -11.91 6.07
CA ILE A 412 28.97 -12.68 5.81
C ILE A 412 28.66 -12.60 4.31
N GLU A 413 28.56 -13.76 3.65
CA GLU A 413 28.04 -13.80 2.28
C GLU A 413 26.54 -13.49 2.29
N GLY A 414 26.18 -12.37 1.71
CA GLY A 414 24.80 -11.90 1.64
C GLY A 414 24.54 -11.10 0.38
N TYR A 415 23.29 -10.67 0.23
CA TYR A 415 22.88 -9.70 -0.76
C TYR A 415 23.04 -8.28 -0.19
N GLU A 416 23.60 -7.38 -0.98
CA GLU A 416 23.60 -5.96 -0.67
C GLU A 416 22.27 -5.36 -1.13
N LEU A 417 21.52 -4.80 -0.17
CA LEU A 417 20.25 -4.13 -0.39
C LEU A 417 20.39 -2.64 -0.09
N ILE A 418 19.47 -1.85 -0.63
CA ILE A 418 19.26 -0.46 -0.26
C ILE A 418 17.88 -0.31 0.36
N LEU A 419 17.81 0.37 1.50
CA LEU A 419 16.56 0.82 2.11
C LEU A 419 16.72 2.28 2.48
N GLY A 420 15.89 3.14 1.89
CA GLY A 420 16.04 4.58 2.05
C GLY A 420 14.70 5.30 2.12
N SER A 421 14.77 6.58 2.47
CA SER A 421 13.64 7.49 2.40
C SER A 421 14.09 8.88 1.94
N SER A 422 13.27 9.52 1.13
CA SER A 422 13.44 10.88 0.68
C SER A 422 12.08 11.60 0.62
N VAL A 423 12.08 12.92 0.56
CA VAL A 423 10.85 13.71 0.48
C VAL A 423 10.50 14.02 -0.98
N ASP A 424 9.32 13.57 -1.41
CA ASP A 424 8.67 14.03 -2.62
C ASP A 424 7.87 15.33 -2.36
N PRO A 425 7.95 16.35 -3.24
CA PRO A 425 7.26 17.62 -3.01
C PRO A 425 5.73 17.53 -2.94
N GLN A 426 5.12 16.49 -3.52
CA GLN A 426 3.67 16.30 -3.58
C GLN A 426 3.17 15.30 -2.54
N PHE A 427 3.92 14.24 -2.29
CA PHE A 427 3.50 13.14 -1.40
C PHE A 427 4.19 13.11 -0.03
N GLY A 428 5.17 13.98 0.19
CA GLY A 428 5.98 13.98 1.41
C GLY A 428 6.96 12.81 1.43
N PRO A 429 7.26 12.22 2.61
CA PRO A 429 8.22 11.12 2.70
C PRO A 429 7.82 9.90 1.85
N VAL A 430 8.79 9.34 1.13
CA VAL A 430 8.68 8.13 0.31
C VAL A 430 9.75 7.14 0.76
N ILE A 431 9.43 5.85 0.76
CA ILE A 431 10.38 4.77 1.07
C ILE A 431 10.80 4.09 -0.23
N LEU A 432 12.11 3.84 -0.35
CA LEU A 432 12.74 3.09 -1.42
C LEU A 432 13.30 1.77 -0.89
N PHE A 433 13.08 0.68 -1.62
CA PHE A 433 13.73 -0.61 -1.38
C PHE A 433 14.25 -1.19 -2.70
N GLY A 434 15.45 -1.77 -2.69
CA GLY A 434 16.02 -2.34 -3.91
C GLY A 434 17.35 -3.06 -3.70
N SER A 435 17.99 -3.40 -4.83
CA SER A 435 19.38 -3.85 -4.85
C SER A 435 20.31 -2.70 -4.45
N GLY A 436 21.21 -2.95 -3.51
CA GLY A 436 22.17 -1.97 -3.00
C GLY A 436 23.56 -2.10 -3.62
N GLY A 437 24.52 -1.43 -3.01
CA GLY A 437 25.91 -1.42 -3.45
C GLY A 437 26.21 -0.36 -4.52
N GLN A 438 27.44 -0.42 -5.05
CA GLN A 438 27.97 0.63 -5.94
C GLN A 438 27.24 0.75 -7.29
N LEU A 439 26.59 -0.33 -7.74
CA LEU A 439 25.93 -0.40 -9.04
C LEU A 439 24.41 -0.19 -8.96
N ALA A 440 23.87 0.13 -7.77
CA ALA A 440 22.44 0.29 -7.54
C ALA A 440 21.78 1.29 -8.51
N GLU A 441 22.43 2.44 -8.74
CA GLU A 441 21.94 3.48 -9.65
C GLU A 441 21.88 3.04 -11.12
N ILE A 442 22.74 2.09 -11.50
CA ILE A 442 22.86 1.59 -12.89
C ILE A 442 21.79 0.53 -13.16
N TYR A 443 21.60 -0.41 -12.22
CA TYR A 443 20.63 -1.50 -12.42
C TYR A 443 19.18 -1.05 -12.31
N ARG A 444 18.91 0.04 -11.58
CA ARG A 444 17.54 0.56 -11.33
C ARG A 444 16.57 -0.51 -10.84
N ASP A 445 17.07 -1.48 -10.08
CA ASP A 445 16.26 -2.49 -9.43
C ASP A 445 15.83 -2.00 -8.06
N TYR A 446 14.81 -1.12 -8.05
CA TYR A 446 14.21 -0.58 -6.86
C TYR A 446 12.71 -0.40 -7.04
N ALA A 447 12.00 -0.29 -5.92
CA ALA A 447 10.59 0.03 -5.87
C ALA A 447 10.33 1.09 -4.79
N LEU A 448 9.25 1.86 -4.99
CA LEU A 448 8.86 2.97 -4.11
C LEU A 448 7.51 2.69 -3.43
N SER A 449 7.35 3.19 -2.22
CA SER A 449 6.09 3.15 -1.46
C SER A 449 5.93 4.35 -0.52
N LEU A 450 4.68 4.62 -0.13
CA LEU A 450 4.36 5.66 0.84
C LEU A 450 4.28 5.08 2.26
N PRO A 451 4.93 5.70 3.27
CA PRO A 451 4.74 5.34 4.66
C PRO A 451 3.34 5.75 5.16
N PRO A 452 2.81 5.10 6.22
CA PRO A 452 3.42 3.99 6.96
C PRO A 452 3.32 2.65 6.20
N LEU A 453 4.32 1.78 6.37
CA LEU A 453 4.31 0.39 5.92
C LEU A 453 3.82 -0.55 7.03
N ASN A 454 3.14 -1.61 6.62
CA ASN A 454 2.87 -2.81 7.41
C ASN A 454 3.56 -4.01 6.73
N SER A 455 3.48 -5.20 7.33
CA SER A 455 4.13 -6.42 6.82
C SER A 455 3.72 -6.74 5.38
N THR A 456 2.42 -6.73 5.08
CA THR A 456 1.91 -6.95 3.71
C THR A 456 2.51 -5.97 2.71
N LEU A 457 2.55 -4.67 3.02
CA LEU A 457 3.07 -3.66 2.11
C LEU A 457 4.57 -3.75 1.92
N ALA A 458 5.31 -4.10 2.99
CA ALA A 458 6.74 -4.35 2.91
C ALA A 458 7.01 -5.54 1.98
N GLN A 459 6.27 -6.64 2.13
CA GLN A 459 6.35 -7.81 1.25
C GLN A 459 6.06 -7.44 -0.21
N ARG A 460 4.97 -6.72 -0.48
CA ARG A 460 4.61 -6.26 -1.83
C ARG A 460 5.65 -5.31 -2.44
N LEU A 461 6.29 -4.49 -1.60
CA LEU A 461 7.36 -3.61 -2.06
C LEU A 461 8.58 -4.42 -2.50
N MET A 462 8.95 -5.47 -1.74
CA MET A 462 10.03 -6.38 -2.13
C MET A 462 9.69 -7.14 -3.43
N GLU A 463 8.47 -7.67 -3.56
CA GLU A 463 8.00 -8.43 -4.73
C GLU A 463 8.12 -7.68 -6.07
N GLN A 464 8.19 -6.34 -6.02
CA GLN A 464 8.36 -5.49 -7.20
C GLN A 464 9.80 -5.42 -7.71
N THR A 465 10.77 -5.93 -6.95
CA THR A 465 12.20 -5.92 -7.29
C THR A 465 12.66 -7.26 -7.87
N HIS A 466 13.65 -7.24 -8.74
CA HIS A 466 14.31 -8.43 -9.25
C HIS A 466 15.12 -9.14 -8.16
N VAL A 467 15.76 -8.39 -7.25
CA VAL A 467 16.53 -8.94 -6.12
C VAL A 467 15.68 -9.84 -5.21
N PHE A 468 14.37 -9.62 -5.10
CA PHE A 468 13.49 -10.48 -4.33
C PHE A 468 13.50 -11.94 -4.78
N LYS A 469 13.68 -12.22 -6.08
CA LYS A 469 13.84 -13.60 -6.56
C LYS A 469 15.13 -14.23 -6.02
N ALA A 470 16.19 -13.45 -5.85
CA ALA A 470 17.45 -13.90 -5.26
C ALA A 470 17.34 -14.11 -3.74
N LEU A 471 16.57 -13.26 -3.04
CA LEU A 471 16.32 -13.39 -1.60
C LEU A 471 15.62 -14.71 -1.22
N LYS A 472 14.85 -15.31 -2.15
CA LYS A 472 14.22 -16.64 -1.98
C LYS A 472 15.18 -17.82 -2.09
N GLY A 473 16.47 -17.57 -2.35
CA GLY A 473 17.49 -18.61 -2.54
C GLY A 473 17.67 -18.96 -4.02
N VAL A 474 18.90 -18.83 -4.52
CA VAL A 474 19.27 -19.11 -5.91
C VAL A 474 20.63 -19.80 -5.94
N ARG A 475 20.78 -20.81 -6.81
CA ARG A 475 22.07 -21.49 -7.09
C ARG A 475 22.78 -22.01 -5.82
N GLY A 476 22.03 -22.64 -4.91
CA GLY A 476 22.59 -23.25 -3.70
C GLY A 476 22.77 -22.32 -2.50
N ARG A 477 22.46 -21.01 -2.65
CA ARG A 477 22.40 -20.10 -1.49
C ARG A 477 21.11 -20.28 -0.71
N PRO A 478 21.16 -20.31 0.64
CA PRO A 478 19.98 -20.34 1.47
C PRO A 478 19.14 -19.06 1.30
N PRO A 479 17.82 -19.13 1.51
CA PRO A 479 16.96 -17.96 1.52
C PRO A 479 17.32 -17.02 2.68
N VAL A 480 17.10 -15.72 2.48
CA VAL A 480 17.11 -14.72 3.55
C VAL A 480 15.85 -14.87 4.40
N ASP A 481 15.94 -14.55 5.69
CA ASP A 481 14.76 -14.42 6.55
C ASP A 481 13.91 -13.21 6.10
N LEU A 482 12.92 -13.49 5.24
CA LEU A 482 12.02 -12.48 4.69
C LEU A 482 11.14 -11.83 5.76
N VAL A 483 10.76 -12.56 6.81
CA VAL A 483 9.93 -12.03 7.90
C VAL A 483 10.74 -11.04 8.73
N ALA A 484 12.01 -11.34 9.02
CA ALA A 484 12.91 -10.39 9.67
C ALA A 484 13.10 -9.12 8.83
N LEU A 485 13.18 -9.25 7.50
CA LEU A 485 13.33 -8.11 6.59
C LEU A 485 12.06 -7.25 6.52
N GLU A 486 10.88 -7.87 6.46
CA GLU A 486 9.60 -7.18 6.55
C GLU A 486 9.50 -6.37 7.86
N ASN A 487 9.86 -6.99 8.99
CA ASN A 487 9.88 -6.33 10.30
C ASN A 487 10.85 -5.14 10.34
N LEU A 488 12.03 -5.28 9.74
CA LEU A 488 13.01 -4.19 9.62
C LEU A 488 12.43 -3.03 8.79
N MET A 489 11.80 -3.32 7.65
CA MET A 489 11.17 -2.30 6.80
C MET A 489 10.01 -1.59 7.51
N VAL A 490 9.20 -2.29 8.30
CA VAL A 490 8.14 -1.68 9.13
C VAL A 490 8.73 -0.76 10.20
N ARG A 491 9.80 -1.18 10.89
CA ARG A 491 10.52 -0.34 11.87
C ARG A 491 11.13 0.90 11.22
N PHE A 492 11.74 0.74 10.05
CA PHE A 492 12.26 1.84 9.25
C PHE A 492 11.16 2.82 8.84
N SER A 493 10.01 2.31 8.37
CA SER A 493 8.87 3.16 8.04
C SER A 493 8.34 3.94 9.26
N ARG A 494 8.35 3.33 10.44
CA ARG A 494 7.97 4.00 11.69
C ARG A 494 8.94 5.13 12.04
N LEU A 495 10.24 4.91 11.87
CA LEU A 495 11.27 5.92 12.08
C LEU A 495 11.06 7.13 11.16
N VAL A 496 10.79 6.90 9.87
CA VAL A 496 10.51 7.97 8.89
C VAL A 496 9.28 8.79 9.30
N VAL A 497 8.23 8.13 9.78
CA VAL A 497 6.97 8.78 10.19
C VAL A 497 7.13 9.57 11.50
N GLU A 498 7.80 9.01 12.50
CA GLU A 498 7.92 9.61 13.83
C GLU A 498 8.99 10.71 13.89
N GLN A 499 9.92 10.75 12.93
CA GLN A 499 11.03 11.71 12.90
C GLN A 499 10.95 12.64 11.66
N PRO A 500 9.97 13.56 11.60
CA PRO A 500 9.71 14.39 10.42
C PRO A 500 10.82 15.41 10.12
N TRP A 501 11.73 15.65 11.07
CA TRP A 501 12.91 16.49 10.84
C TRP A 501 13.95 15.86 9.91
N ILE A 502 13.84 14.57 9.65
CA ILE A 502 14.72 13.86 8.73
C ILE A 502 14.21 14.05 7.30
N ALA A 503 15.05 14.64 6.45
CA ALA A 503 14.77 14.90 5.03
C ALA A 503 15.16 13.71 4.13
N GLU A 504 16.23 13.00 4.47
CA GLU A 504 16.74 11.86 3.71
C GLU A 504 17.37 10.83 4.66
N ILE A 505 17.12 9.54 4.41
CA ILE A 505 17.82 8.43 5.05
C ILE A 505 18.23 7.44 3.99
N ASP A 506 19.46 6.98 4.03
CA ASP A 506 19.96 5.94 3.15
C ASP A 506 20.70 4.87 3.95
N LEU A 507 20.23 3.62 3.84
CA LEU A 507 20.86 2.43 4.37
C LEU A 507 21.47 1.64 3.20
N ASN A 508 22.70 2.00 2.83
CA ASN A 508 23.38 1.42 1.68
C ASN A 508 24.87 1.16 1.97
N PRO A 509 25.31 -0.11 2.11
CA PRO A 509 24.52 -1.33 1.97
C PRO A 509 23.83 -1.78 3.27
N LEU A 510 22.59 -2.24 3.15
CA LEU A 510 21.93 -3.16 4.08
C LEU A 510 22.28 -4.59 3.66
N LEU A 511 23.12 -5.28 4.43
CA LEU A 511 23.50 -6.66 4.15
C LEU A 511 22.38 -7.61 4.61
N ALA A 512 21.97 -8.51 3.72
CA ALA A 512 20.95 -9.51 4.00
C ALA A 512 21.45 -10.92 3.68
N SER A 513 21.48 -11.80 4.69
CA SER A 513 21.87 -13.21 4.54
C SER A 513 20.91 -14.13 5.31
N SER A 514 21.15 -15.44 5.23
CA SER A 514 20.46 -16.41 6.08
C SER A 514 20.84 -16.34 7.56
N GLU A 515 21.97 -15.69 7.88
CA GLU A 515 22.45 -15.54 9.27
C GLU A 515 21.89 -14.28 9.95
N GLY A 516 21.47 -13.29 9.17
CA GLY A 516 20.84 -12.09 9.69
C GLY A 516 20.85 -10.90 8.72
N LEU A 517 20.38 -9.77 9.26
CA LEU A 517 20.32 -8.48 8.58
C LEU A 517 21.25 -7.50 9.30
N LEU A 518 22.04 -6.73 8.56
CA LEU A 518 22.99 -5.80 9.15
C LEU A 518 23.22 -4.57 8.26
N VAL A 519 22.95 -3.37 8.79
CA VAL A 519 23.27 -2.11 8.13
C VAL A 519 24.77 -1.83 8.26
N LEU A 520 25.48 -1.79 7.13
CA LEU A 520 26.93 -1.54 7.10
C LEU A 520 27.26 -0.05 7.01
N ASP A 521 26.45 0.71 6.28
CA ASP A 521 26.53 2.17 6.20
C ASP A 521 25.14 2.80 6.27
N ALA A 522 25.09 3.97 6.90
CA ALA A 522 23.87 4.74 7.10
C ALA A 522 24.18 6.22 6.96
N ARG A 523 23.33 6.93 6.22
CA ARG A 523 23.38 8.38 6.05
C ARG A 523 22.03 8.96 6.43
N VAL A 524 22.03 10.00 7.25
CA VAL A 524 20.82 10.72 7.65
C VAL A 524 21.04 12.22 7.42
N LEU A 525 20.19 12.81 6.59
CA LEU A 525 20.13 14.23 6.31
C LEU A 525 18.88 14.83 6.97
N LEU A 526 19.04 15.94 7.66
CA LEU A 526 17.98 16.70 8.31
C LEU A 526 17.52 17.85 7.41
N HIS A 527 16.28 18.29 7.61
CA HIS A 527 15.83 19.57 7.06
C HIS A 527 16.66 20.74 7.60
N SER A 528 16.69 21.84 6.84
CA SER A 528 17.37 23.07 7.25
C SER A 528 16.97 23.49 8.67
N SER A 529 17.94 23.98 9.45
CA SER A 529 17.67 24.53 10.78
C SER A 529 16.76 25.77 10.74
N SER A 530 16.61 26.41 9.58
CA SER A 530 15.71 27.54 9.36
C SER A 530 14.23 27.17 9.22
N LEU A 531 13.91 25.88 9.04
CA LEU A 531 12.55 25.41 8.77
C LEU A 531 11.76 25.28 10.08
N HIS A 532 10.51 25.74 10.09
CA HIS A 532 9.62 25.59 11.24
C HIS A 532 8.86 24.26 11.21
N ALA A 533 8.39 23.79 12.37
CA ALA A 533 7.76 22.48 12.49
C ALA A 533 6.45 22.35 11.68
N ASP A 534 5.75 23.45 11.45
CA ASP A 534 4.51 23.55 10.67
C ASP A 534 4.75 23.54 9.15
N GLU A 535 5.97 23.85 8.72
CA GLU A 535 6.40 23.83 7.33
C GLU A 535 6.96 22.46 6.90
N LEU A 536 7.14 21.53 7.84
CA LEU A 536 7.67 20.21 7.53
C LEU A 536 6.75 19.44 6.57
N PRO A 537 7.33 18.72 5.60
CA PRO A 537 6.56 17.86 4.70
C PRO A 537 5.69 16.89 5.48
N LYS A 538 4.38 16.92 5.22
CA LYS A 538 3.43 15.99 5.84
C LYS A 538 3.38 14.71 5.03
N THR A 539 3.16 13.59 5.70
CA THR A 539 2.86 12.33 5.01
C THR A 539 1.53 12.43 4.28
N ALA A 540 1.48 11.93 3.04
CA ALA A 540 0.23 11.88 2.27
C ALA A 540 -0.81 10.91 2.86
N ILE A 541 -0.39 10.00 3.74
CA ILE A 541 -1.25 9.11 4.51
C ILE A 541 -1.06 9.40 5.98
N ARG A 542 -2.16 9.59 6.71
CA ARG A 542 -2.10 9.83 8.15
C ARG A 542 -1.54 8.61 8.88
N PRO A 543 -0.47 8.76 9.67
CA PRO A 543 0.09 7.65 10.43
C PRO A 543 -0.79 7.28 11.63
N TYR A 544 -0.45 6.16 12.28
CA TYR A 544 -1.09 5.71 13.50
C TYR A 544 -1.01 6.79 14.60
N PRO A 545 -2.14 7.29 15.13
CA PRO A 545 -2.15 8.42 16.05
C PRO A 545 -1.84 7.98 17.48
N SER A 546 -0.56 7.74 17.76
CA SER A 546 -0.05 7.22 19.03
C SER A 546 -0.38 8.11 20.23
N GLN A 547 -0.60 9.41 20.03
CA GLN A 547 -0.99 10.36 21.08
C GLN A 547 -2.32 10.02 21.77
N TYR A 548 -3.18 9.21 21.13
CA TYR A 548 -4.47 8.79 21.70
C TYR A 548 -4.41 7.46 22.45
N VAL A 549 -3.21 6.89 22.63
CA VAL A 549 -3.00 5.70 23.47
C VAL A 549 -3.00 6.12 24.94
N SER A 550 -3.86 5.50 25.75
CA SER A 550 -3.95 5.79 27.18
C SER A 550 -4.34 4.56 28.00
N ARG A 551 -3.91 4.49 29.25
CA ARG A 551 -4.32 3.45 30.19
C ARG A 551 -5.57 3.89 30.95
N PHE A 552 -6.44 2.94 31.26
CA PHE A 552 -7.64 3.13 32.07
C PHE A 552 -7.85 1.94 32.99
N THR A 553 -8.24 2.19 34.23
CA THR A 553 -8.59 1.15 35.19
C THR A 553 -10.10 1.06 35.31
N MET A 554 -10.65 -0.12 35.03
CA MET A 554 -12.07 -0.41 35.18
C MET A 554 -12.49 -0.40 36.66
N LYS A 555 -13.80 -0.34 36.94
CA LYS A 555 -14.30 -0.27 38.33
C LYS A 555 -14.01 -1.52 39.15
N ASP A 556 -13.82 -2.66 38.51
CA ASP A 556 -13.40 -3.93 39.10
C ASP A 556 -11.88 -4.03 39.32
N GLY A 557 -11.12 -2.99 38.95
CA GLY A 557 -9.68 -2.93 39.10
C GLY A 557 -8.90 -3.43 37.88
N THR A 558 -9.56 -3.99 36.87
CA THR A 558 -8.88 -4.47 35.65
C THR A 558 -8.25 -3.32 34.87
N GLU A 559 -6.96 -3.44 34.55
CA GLU A 559 -6.26 -2.47 33.71
C GLU A 559 -6.50 -2.76 32.22
N VAL A 560 -6.85 -1.72 31.47
CA VAL A 560 -7.05 -1.79 30.02
C VAL A 560 -6.34 -0.63 29.33
N THR A 561 -6.01 -0.83 28.06
CA THR A 561 -5.43 0.21 27.20
C THR A 561 -6.45 0.67 26.17
N LEU A 562 -6.80 1.94 26.18
CA LEU A 562 -7.54 2.57 25.10
C LEU A 562 -6.54 3.01 24.04
N ARG A 563 -6.75 2.55 22.79
CA ARG A 563 -5.88 2.89 21.68
C ARG A 563 -6.65 2.96 20.36
N PRO A 564 -6.19 3.72 19.36
CA PRO A 564 -6.72 3.63 18.02
C PRO A 564 -6.66 2.18 17.50
N ILE A 565 -7.67 1.80 16.72
CA ILE A 565 -7.73 0.50 16.04
C ILE A 565 -6.62 0.41 15.02
N ARG A 566 -6.11 -0.80 14.78
CA ARG A 566 -5.13 -1.11 13.76
C ARG A 566 -5.66 -2.15 12.77
N PRO A 567 -5.12 -2.24 11.55
CA PRO A 567 -5.52 -3.28 10.60
C PRO A 567 -5.37 -4.69 11.17
N GLU A 568 -4.35 -4.92 12.00
CA GLU A 568 -4.03 -6.21 12.62
C GLU A 568 -5.05 -6.63 13.70
N ASP A 569 -5.96 -5.74 14.10
CA ASP A 569 -7.01 -6.04 15.10
C ASP A 569 -8.19 -6.84 14.51
N GLU A 570 -8.23 -7.11 13.20
CA GLU A 570 -9.33 -7.85 12.56
C GLU A 570 -9.67 -9.20 13.24
N PRO A 571 -8.70 -10.07 13.60
CA PRO A 571 -9.00 -11.30 14.34
C PRO A 571 -9.56 -11.04 15.74
N LEU A 572 -9.05 -10.00 16.44
CA LEU A 572 -9.54 -9.61 17.76
C LEU A 572 -10.97 -9.05 17.69
N MET A 573 -11.29 -8.33 16.61
CA MET A 573 -12.61 -7.80 16.34
C MET A 573 -13.62 -8.90 16.03
N SER A 574 -13.20 -9.97 15.35
CA SER A 574 -14.01 -11.17 15.14
C SER A 574 -14.40 -11.80 16.48
N LYS A 575 -13.42 -12.06 17.35
CA LYS A 575 -13.64 -12.60 18.71
C LYS A 575 -14.54 -11.67 19.53
N PHE A 576 -14.33 -10.36 19.47
CA PHE A 576 -15.20 -9.40 20.15
C PHE A 576 -16.65 -9.50 19.67
N HIS A 577 -16.89 -9.66 18.37
CA HIS A 577 -18.24 -9.85 17.86
C HIS A 577 -18.89 -11.15 18.37
N GLU A 578 -18.13 -12.22 18.61
CA GLU A 578 -18.65 -13.46 19.21
C GLU A 578 -19.14 -13.26 20.64
N THR A 579 -18.59 -12.30 21.39
CA THR A 579 -19.02 -12.03 22.78
C THR A 579 -20.27 -11.16 22.88
N LEU A 580 -20.76 -10.60 21.76
CA LEU A 580 -21.91 -9.69 21.74
C LEU A 580 -23.25 -10.43 21.66
N SER A 581 -24.19 -10.04 22.51
CA SER A 581 -25.58 -10.48 22.43
C SER A 581 -26.30 -9.88 21.22
N ASP A 582 -27.30 -10.59 20.68
CA ASP A 582 -28.14 -10.09 19.58
C ASP A 582 -28.83 -8.77 19.92
N ARG A 583 -29.15 -8.57 21.21
CA ARG A 583 -29.71 -7.32 21.72
C ARG A 583 -28.71 -6.17 21.57
N SER A 584 -27.46 -6.35 21.99
CA SER A 584 -26.41 -5.33 21.88
C SER A 584 -26.10 -4.99 20.41
N VAL A 585 -26.13 -6.00 19.52
CA VAL A 585 -26.00 -5.82 18.06
C VAL A 585 -27.17 -5.01 17.50
N TYR A 586 -28.41 -5.41 17.79
CA TYR A 586 -29.60 -4.70 17.32
C TYR A 586 -29.63 -3.25 17.80
N MET A 587 -29.29 -3.01 19.07
CA MET A 587 -29.23 -1.67 19.65
C MET A 587 -28.17 -0.76 19.02
N ARG A 588 -27.11 -1.33 18.42
CA ARG A 588 -26.02 -0.59 17.78
C ARG A 588 -26.23 -0.35 16.29
N TYR A 589 -26.72 -1.37 15.58
CA TYR A 589 -26.81 -1.38 14.11
C TYR A 589 -28.22 -1.15 13.59
N PHE A 590 -29.23 -1.04 14.47
CA PHE A 590 -30.64 -0.84 14.11
C PHE A 590 -31.22 -1.98 13.25
N SER A 591 -30.47 -3.09 13.14
CA SER A 591 -30.83 -4.27 12.38
C SER A 591 -30.26 -5.51 13.05
N SER A 592 -30.96 -6.64 12.91
CA SER A 592 -30.43 -7.94 13.30
C SER A 592 -29.39 -8.39 12.27
N LEU A 593 -28.16 -8.66 12.71
CA LEU A 593 -27.08 -9.14 11.87
C LEU A 593 -26.62 -10.52 12.36
N SER A 594 -26.63 -11.52 11.48
CA SER A 594 -26.14 -12.86 11.81
C SER A 594 -24.66 -12.80 12.22
N LEU A 595 -24.23 -13.68 13.12
CA LEU A 595 -22.82 -13.75 13.52
C LEU A 595 -21.91 -13.93 12.29
N SER A 596 -22.27 -14.80 11.35
CA SER A 596 -21.54 -15.01 10.10
C SER A 596 -21.33 -13.74 9.28
N SER A 597 -22.32 -12.84 9.25
CA SER A 597 -22.20 -11.54 8.55
C SER A 597 -21.34 -10.56 9.36
N ARG A 598 -21.40 -10.64 10.69
CA ARG A 598 -20.62 -9.78 11.60
C ARG A 598 -19.12 -10.08 11.55
N VAL A 599 -18.77 -11.36 11.48
CA VAL A 599 -17.38 -11.85 11.44
C VAL A 599 -16.84 -12.09 10.03
N ALA A 600 -17.60 -11.70 9.00
CA ALA A 600 -17.13 -11.80 7.62
C ALA A 600 -15.88 -10.94 7.41
N HIS A 601 -14.80 -11.54 6.92
CA HIS A 601 -13.51 -10.89 6.66
C HIS A 601 -13.67 -9.59 5.85
N GLU A 602 -14.40 -9.62 4.73
CA GLU A 602 -14.62 -8.45 3.87
C GLU A 602 -15.27 -7.26 4.60
N ARG A 603 -16.07 -7.54 5.64
CA ARG A 603 -16.67 -6.51 6.49
C ARG A 603 -15.68 -6.02 7.54
N LEU A 604 -15.02 -6.93 8.25
CA LEU A 604 -14.13 -6.58 9.37
C LEU A 604 -12.90 -5.81 8.90
N VAL A 605 -12.33 -6.12 7.74
CA VAL A 605 -11.19 -5.36 7.22
C VAL A 605 -11.57 -3.90 6.99
N ARG A 606 -12.78 -3.60 6.46
CA ARG A 606 -13.26 -2.21 6.31
C ARG A 606 -13.45 -1.51 7.65
N ILE A 607 -13.74 -2.26 8.71
CA ILE A 607 -13.94 -1.72 10.05
C ILE A 607 -12.60 -1.43 10.73
N CYS A 608 -11.62 -2.32 10.59
CA CYS A 608 -10.32 -2.22 11.24
C CYS A 608 -9.31 -1.36 10.47
N PHE A 609 -9.30 -1.45 9.14
CA PHE A 609 -8.35 -0.73 8.30
C PHE A 609 -8.88 0.66 7.90
N VAL A 610 -9.09 1.50 8.92
CA VAL A 610 -9.63 2.85 8.78
C VAL A 610 -8.62 3.83 8.19
N ASP A 611 -9.14 4.85 7.51
CA ASP A 611 -8.42 6.09 7.28
C ASP A 611 -8.63 7.02 8.49
N TYR A 612 -7.56 7.31 9.22
CA TYR A 612 -7.62 8.13 10.44
C TYR A 612 -8.03 9.60 10.19
N ASP A 613 -8.01 10.10 8.95
CA ASP A 613 -8.56 11.43 8.62
C ASP A 613 -10.08 11.45 8.53
N ARG A 614 -10.69 10.29 8.24
CA ARG A 614 -12.14 10.13 8.07
C ARG A 614 -12.79 9.47 9.26
N VAL A 615 -12.12 8.46 9.81
CA VAL A 615 -12.65 7.60 10.84
C VAL A 615 -11.61 7.38 11.93
N MET A 616 -11.91 7.85 13.13
CA MET A 616 -11.13 7.51 14.32
C MET A 616 -11.89 6.45 15.12
N ALA A 617 -11.38 5.22 15.15
CA ALA A 617 -11.93 4.17 16.00
C ALA A 617 -10.96 3.87 17.14
N LEU A 618 -11.46 3.89 18.37
CA LEU A 618 -10.75 3.50 19.58
C LEU A 618 -11.23 2.12 20.03
N VAL A 619 -10.28 1.24 20.33
CA VAL A 619 -10.52 -0.06 20.94
C VAL A 619 -10.07 -0.06 22.40
N VAL A 620 -10.80 -0.78 23.24
CA VAL A 620 -10.39 -1.12 24.61
C VAL A 620 -9.69 -2.46 24.54
N ASP A 621 -8.37 -2.43 24.58
CA ASP A 621 -7.49 -3.59 24.53
C ASP A 621 -7.15 -4.05 25.95
N HIS A 622 -7.45 -5.31 26.25
CA HIS A 622 -7.12 -5.97 27.51
C HIS A 622 -6.16 -7.12 27.23
N LYS A 623 -5.03 -7.13 27.92
CA LYS A 623 -4.05 -8.22 27.89
C LYS A 623 -4.31 -9.13 29.08
N ASP A 624 -4.69 -10.37 28.82
CA ASP A 624 -4.88 -11.38 29.87
C ASP A 624 -3.54 -11.67 30.55
N GLU A 625 -3.48 -11.48 31.87
CA GLU A 625 -2.25 -11.67 32.66
C GLU A 625 -1.75 -13.12 32.66
N THR A 626 -2.64 -14.09 32.46
CA THR A 626 -2.32 -15.52 32.52
C THR A 626 -1.92 -16.09 31.16
N THR A 627 -2.59 -15.67 30.09
CA THR A 627 -2.35 -16.19 28.72
C THR A 627 -1.52 -15.25 27.86
N ALA A 628 -1.26 -14.02 28.32
CA ALA A 628 -0.68 -12.92 27.57
C ALA A 628 -1.44 -12.57 26.27
N GLN A 629 -2.66 -13.09 26.08
CA GLN A 629 -3.45 -12.84 24.89
C GLN A 629 -4.21 -11.51 25.00
N HIS A 630 -4.29 -10.82 23.87
CA HIS A 630 -5.05 -9.59 23.74
C HIS A 630 -6.52 -9.89 23.43
N GLN A 631 -7.42 -9.09 23.99
CA GLN A 631 -8.86 -9.12 23.69
C GLN A 631 -9.44 -7.70 23.63
N ILE A 632 -10.34 -7.47 22.67
CA ILE A 632 -11.07 -6.20 22.57
C ILE A 632 -12.33 -6.30 23.42
N LEU A 633 -12.52 -5.36 24.35
CA LEU A 633 -13.68 -5.30 25.27
C LEU A 633 -14.72 -4.25 24.88
N GLY A 634 -14.35 -3.31 24.00
CA GLY A 634 -15.24 -2.26 23.52
C GLY A 634 -14.61 -1.44 22.41
N VAL A 635 -15.47 -0.76 21.65
CA VAL A 635 -15.10 0.04 20.49
C VAL A 635 -15.90 1.35 20.50
N GLY A 636 -15.20 2.48 20.42
CA GLY A 636 -15.77 3.79 20.12
C GLY A 636 -15.37 4.20 18.72
N ARG A 637 -16.31 4.67 17.89
CA ARG A 637 -16.03 5.06 16.50
C ARG A 637 -16.53 6.47 16.26
N LEU A 638 -15.66 7.30 15.71
CA LEU A 638 -15.92 8.64 15.21
C LEU A 638 -15.83 8.62 13.70
N ILE A 639 -16.86 9.09 13.01
CA ILE A 639 -16.95 9.13 11.54
C ILE A 639 -17.20 10.58 11.15
N LYS A 640 -16.24 11.21 10.48
CA LYS A 640 -16.34 12.60 10.04
C LYS A 640 -17.31 12.69 8.86
N PHE A 641 -18.20 13.66 8.88
CA PHE A 641 -19.06 13.94 7.73
C PHE A 641 -18.25 14.63 6.63
N HIS A 642 -18.39 14.17 5.39
CA HIS A 642 -17.75 14.80 4.25
C HIS A 642 -18.27 16.23 4.04
N GLY A 643 -17.37 17.17 3.74
CA GLY A 643 -17.69 18.59 3.52
C GLY A 643 -18.19 19.36 4.75
N LYS A 644 -18.25 18.74 5.93
CA LYS A 644 -18.71 19.37 7.18
C LYS A 644 -17.66 19.26 8.27
N ASN A 645 -17.63 20.22 9.17
CA ASN A 645 -16.78 20.17 10.36
C ASN A 645 -17.44 19.39 11.52
N GLU A 646 -18.17 18.32 11.20
CA GLU A 646 -19.01 17.57 12.11
C GLU A 646 -18.62 16.09 12.11
N VAL A 647 -18.90 15.39 13.21
CA VAL A 647 -18.57 13.96 13.35
C VAL A 647 -19.70 13.20 14.03
N GLU A 648 -19.96 11.99 13.55
CA GLU A 648 -20.84 11.03 14.20
C GLU A 648 -20.03 10.14 15.15
N VAL A 649 -20.49 9.97 16.40
CA VAL A 649 -19.90 9.07 17.37
C VAL A 649 -20.82 7.91 17.71
N ALA A 650 -20.25 6.72 17.83
CA ALA A 650 -20.97 5.57 18.33
C ALA A 650 -20.08 4.64 19.16
N VAL A 651 -20.66 4.01 20.17
CA VAL A 651 -19.94 3.19 21.15
C VAL A 651 -20.61 1.82 21.27
N LEU A 652 -19.79 0.78 21.37
CA LEU A 652 -20.19 -0.60 21.58
C LEU A 652 -19.28 -1.23 22.63
N VAL A 653 -19.83 -1.87 23.65
CA VAL A 653 -19.07 -2.51 24.74
C VAL A 653 -19.58 -3.95 24.89
N SER A 654 -18.65 -4.89 25.11
CA SER A 654 -18.97 -6.29 25.36
C SER A 654 -19.96 -6.42 26.52
N ASP A 655 -20.96 -7.28 26.38
CA ASP A 655 -22.02 -7.47 27.37
C ASP A 655 -21.45 -7.79 28.77
N GLN A 656 -20.35 -8.53 28.84
CA GLN A 656 -19.67 -8.93 30.09
C GLN A 656 -19.00 -7.75 30.81
N CYS A 657 -18.62 -6.69 30.07
CA CYS A 657 -17.89 -5.54 30.61
C CYS A 657 -18.78 -4.28 30.70
N GLN A 658 -20.10 -4.41 30.49
CA GLN A 658 -21.02 -3.30 30.67
C GLN A 658 -21.06 -2.84 32.13
N LYS A 659 -21.40 -1.57 32.36
CA LYS A 659 -21.45 -0.90 33.69
C LYS A 659 -20.10 -0.70 34.40
N GLN A 660 -18.99 -1.16 33.81
CA GLN A 660 -17.62 -0.97 34.30
C GLN A 660 -17.00 0.39 33.95
N GLY A 661 -17.77 1.32 33.34
CA GLY A 661 -17.31 2.67 33.01
C GLY A 661 -16.75 2.83 31.59
N LEU A 662 -16.46 1.73 30.89
CA LEU A 662 -15.86 1.75 29.54
C LEU A 662 -16.64 2.60 28.53
N GLY A 663 -17.97 2.49 28.50
CA GLY A 663 -18.78 3.27 27.54
C GLY A 663 -18.70 4.78 27.75
N ILE A 664 -18.61 5.23 29.01
CA ILE A 664 -18.44 6.66 29.35
C ILE A 664 -17.03 7.11 28.96
N GLU A 665 -16.02 6.30 29.28
CA GLU A 665 -14.63 6.65 28.97
C GLU A 665 -14.36 6.69 27.46
N LEU A 666 -14.86 5.71 26.70
CA LEU A 666 -14.79 5.72 25.23
C LEU A 666 -15.43 6.98 24.64
N LEU A 667 -16.61 7.36 25.12
CA LEU A 667 -17.29 8.58 24.65
C LEU A 667 -16.53 9.84 25.05
N ARG A 668 -16.00 9.92 26.28
CA ARG A 668 -15.18 11.04 26.75
C ARG A 668 -13.93 11.22 25.89
N ARG A 669 -13.21 10.13 25.61
CA ARG A 669 -12.02 10.14 24.74
C ARG A 669 -12.37 10.51 23.31
N SER A 670 -13.50 10.03 22.82
CA SER A 670 -14.01 10.40 21.50
C SER A 670 -14.25 11.91 21.39
N VAL A 671 -14.93 12.51 22.39
CA VAL A 671 -15.14 13.96 22.44
C VAL A 671 -13.83 14.74 22.56
N GLN A 672 -12.86 14.24 23.32
CA GLN A 672 -11.54 14.88 23.40
C GLN A 672 -10.82 14.88 22.05
N ILE A 673 -10.81 13.74 21.35
CA ILE A 673 -10.25 13.64 19.99
C ILE A 673 -10.94 14.64 19.08
N ALA A 674 -12.27 14.73 19.12
CA ALA A 674 -13.00 15.65 18.27
C ALA A 674 -12.62 17.13 18.51
N ARG A 675 -12.27 17.50 19.76
CA ARG A 675 -11.72 18.82 20.08
C ARG A 675 -10.30 19.01 19.56
N ASP A 676 -9.45 18.00 19.73
CA ASP A 676 -8.06 18.03 19.25
C ASP A 676 -8.01 18.16 17.72
N GLU A 677 -8.96 17.54 17.01
CA GLU A 677 -9.18 17.66 15.56
C GLU A 677 -9.92 18.94 15.14
N LYS A 678 -10.24 19.84 16.08
CA LYS A 678 -10.92 21.13 15.85
C LYS A 678 -12.28 21.01 15.15
N LEU A 679 -13.03 19.96 15.46
CA LEU A 679 -14.39 19.77 14.96
C LEU A 679 -15.36 20.69 15.72
N SER A 680 -16.46 21.10 15.08
CA SER A 680 -17.45 22.00 15.69
C SER A 680 -18.55 21.27 16.44
N THR A 681 -18.91 20.05 15.99
CA THR A 681 -20.08 19.34 16.52
C THR A 681 -19.87 17.84 16.51
N VAL A 682 -20.27 17.18 17.59
CA VAL A 682 -20.36 15.73 17.72
C VAL A 682 -21.83 15.32 17.79
N SER A 683 -22.26 14.43 16.90
CA SER A 683 -23.61 13.89 16.88
C SER A 683 -23.61 12.37 17.06
N ALA A 684 -24.75 11.80 17.44
CA ALA A 684 -24.95 10.35 17.46
C ALA A 684 -26.43 10.03 17.26
N GLU A 685 -26.70 8.90 16.61
CA GLU A 685 -28.05 8.33 16.53
C GLU A 685 -28.15 7.06 17.37
N MET A 686 -29.26 6.91 18.10
CA MET A 686 -29.51 5.73 18.94
C MET A 686 -31.00 5.40 18.99
N LEU A 687 -31.34 4.12 19.22
CA LEU A 687 -32.73 3.72 19.43
C LEU A 687 -33.32 4.34 20.72
N ARG A 688 -34.60 4.69 20.65
CA ARG A 688 -35.38 5.26 21.77
C ARG A 688 -35.39 4.36 23.01
N ASP A 689 -35.31 3.05 22.81
CA ASP A 689 -35.36 2.07 23.91
C ASP A 689 -33.98 1.85 24.56
N ASN A 690 -32.92 2.42 23.99
CA ASN A 690 -31.56 2.31 24.54
C ASN A 690 -31.30 3.35 25.65
N LEU A 691 -32.03 3.23 26.76
CA LEU A 691 -31.92 4.13 27.91
C LEU A 691 -30.52 4.18 28.52
N GLY A 692 -29.77 3.07 28.43
CA GLY A 692 -28.39 2.98 28.91
C GLY A 692 -27.47 3.97 28.20
N VAL A 693 -27.47 3.95 26.85
CA VAL A 693 -26.67 4.87 26.04
C VAL A 693 -27.15 6.31 26.19
N GLN A 694 -28.46 6.55 26.22
CA GLN A 694 -28.99 7.91 26.45
C GLN A 694 -28.47 8.52 27.76
N ASN A 695 -28.40 7.73 28.84
CA ASN A 695 -27.86 8.20 30.11
C ASN A 695 -26.35 8.49 30.04
N ILE A 696 -25.59 7.70 29.28
CA ILE A 696 -24.16 7.93 29.06
C ILE A 696 -23.95 9.26 28.31
N PHE A 697 -24.69 9.49 27.23
CA PHE A 697 -24.60 10.71 26.43
C PHE A 697 -25.02 11.96 27.22
N LYS A 698 -26.13 11.90 27.97
CA LYS A 698 -26.54 12.99 28.87
C LYS A 698 -25.48 13.35 29.90
N LYS A 699 -24.79 12.36 30.49
CA LYS A 699 -23.72 12.59 31.47
C LYS A 699 -22.50 13.33 30.90
N ILE A 700 -22.22 13.15 29.61
CA ILE A 700 -21.13 13.86 28.92
C ILE A 700 -21.57 15.26 28.44
N GLY A 701 -22.87 15.58 28.50
CA GLY A 701 -23.42 16.91 28.18
C GLY A 701 -24.14 16.99 26.84
N PHE A 702 -24.41 15.86 26.17
CA PHE A 702 -25.16 15.87 24.91
C PHE A 702 -26.62 16.27 25.13
N ARG A 703 -27.15 17.08 24.22
CA ARG A 703 -28.58 17.41 24.14
C ARG A 703 -29.28 16.37 23.28
N LEU A 704 -30.31 15.73 23.81
CA LEU A 704 -31.10 14.74 23.07
C LEU A 704 -32.30 15.39 22.38
N ARG A 705 -32.54 15.04 21.12
CA ARG A 705 -33.69 15.47 20.32
C ARG A 705 -34.40 14.25 19.73
N LEU A 706 -35.72 14.22 19.82
CA LEU A 706 -36.52 13.24 19.06
C LEU A 706 -36.51 13.63 17.58
N LEU A 707 -36.24 12.66 16.72
CA LEU A 707 -36.41 12.81 15.29
C LEU A 707 -37.90 12.64 14.95
N ALA A 708 -38.45 13.56 14.17
CA ALA A 708 -39.85 13.56 13.77
C ALA A 708 -40.13 12.29 12.93
N ASN A 709 -40.82 11.32 13.53
CA ASN A 709 -41.25 10.02 12.96
C ASN A 709 -40.26 8.83 13.01
N SER A 710 -39.21 8.84 13.83
CA SER A 710 -38.33 7.66 13.98
C SER A 710 -38.40 7.00 15.37
N SER A 711 -38.11 5.70 15.40
CA SER A 711 -37.78 4.94 16.63
C SER A 711 -36.41 5.34 17.21
N ALA A 712 -35.76 6.37 16.67
CA ALA A 712 -34.44 6.84 17.03
C ALA A 712 -34.47 8.21 17.72
N ILE A 713 -33.40 8.50 18.46
CA ILE A 713 -33.09 9.76 19.12
C ILE A 713 -31.74 10.22 18.60
N SER A 714 -31.64 11.51 18.28
CA SER A 714 -30.38 12.16 17.95
C SER A 714 -29.81 12.82 19.20
N ALA A 715 -28.53 12.61 19.47
CA ALA A 715 -27.76 13.28 20.50
C ALA A 715 -26.79 14.25 19.84
N VAL A 716 -26.71 15.50 20.30
CA VAL A 716 -25.80 16.52 19.74
C VAL A 716 -25.03 17.24 20.85
N LEU A 717 -23.73 17.43 20.64
CA LEU A 717 -22.83 18.21 21.48
C LEU A 717 -22.05 19.20 20.60
N ASP A 718 -22.20 20.48 20.90
CA ASP A 718 -21.38 21.55 20.33
C ASP A 718 -20.05 21.62 21.11
N LEU A 719 -18.90 21.69 20.42
CA LEU A 719 -17.56 21.53 21.01
C LEU A 719 -16.90 22.82 21.49
#